data_AF-A0A1S1J6P8-F1
#
_entry.id   AF-A0A1S1J6P8-F1
#
_cell.length_a   1.000
_cell.length_b   1.000
_cell.length_c   1.000
_cell.angle_alpha   90.00
_cell.angle_beta   90.00
_cell.angle_gamma   90.00
#
_symmetry.space_group_name_H-M   'P 1'
#
loop_
_entity.id
_entity.type
_entity.pdbx_description
1 polymer ?
#
loop_
_entity_poly.entity_id
_entity_poly.type
_entity_poly.pdbx_seq_one_letter_code
_entity_poly.pdbx_strand_id
1 'polypeptide(L)'
;MDKIQLPKMLKNLHLYLLLLCSLIGFEGFAQTFPISVTTQITQPSPIYLSKYADATTINSPIKIQLLLNDLTISNRQVRLKIYFQGNGVSFSNNDFVVGAKPLYLEGGFPLQLTNVDLAPYFQFQNLLGLNPNQYAQPLPEGISNFYVEVYDFATGKKLSRKTGTTTVIFQNEPPFLNLPLNNASIMQQNLQNIVFNWTPRSINVSNVEYEFSLVEIWDNYTPVQNAFAYSPPLYTTTTKMTTLQYGMSEPQLIPGKKYAWRIKAKAILGAEEIGVFKNNGYTEIFAFTYEVFCTSPLAIKTESIGQDQAKINWSGNIDNFDYQVNYREKNSGSEWYKAVTPRENITLSNLKPNTTYEYTVGSSCDVGKYIHSSIYEFTTIARDEIVFQGCGIKPDPKDLTNQTPLPELFPNDVISAGDFPIVVLHATGSNGTFSGDGYVTLPFLEKFRKLIDAAEALSPKDGEGNSKWNLSENTRIKITFDNIGLNTDFKLISGEIVAGYDAGNWDNMLDGDKLVDDIAAAFEKEAAELQKEINEPEITQNTEVPTNSGQDPAVIPNPTNEVTPPVSNVTTPPVTNTPTNPTGGTPVPSNNTNAPPKPTENSNTTEPKKEGKPFSSKELYAIGLNSKDEPKRVAKTGQTLYYINKASLLNEKKETTFLLVNNPNYAEKLVDKESIKWTVNGTPFPAFTGKKQFVKNVSEKDELTNVTSTAGYPNPTDKYVYVKWVDHNYSSNTLAVEGSKIAEFKKTLEKLARYLGTRVYNRRDRPKGEGDKGILYDVSYQNTIQNKEGESNRLYYKETESVTKLEVGAKIGYEAPVPGCAIPSIDRMLFGHKFKVEFGLYWFVGAQTSATIGMTNTTRDWVDNPQMRTSTWTYGHPSTFAIEGTVGLNPKFVIKVPGISGEASAKSSAKAKLYEFNFKKWKSSFPLVEDGIPLEISPITKFDIFGLSWSHEWGKYEHTIKFN
;
A
#
# COMPACT_ATOMS: atom_id res chain seq x y z
N MET A 1 36.15 29.72 70.69
CA MET A 1 37.59 29.58 70.98
C MET A 1 37.75 28.27 71.76
N ASP A 2 38.73 27.41 71.52
CA ASP A 2 39.92 27.61 70.66
C ASP A 2 40.33 26.40 69.81
N LYS A 3 41.33 26.62 68.94
CA LYS A 3 41.78 25.67 67.91
C LYS A 3 42.74 24.61 68.46
N ILE A 4 42.43 23.32 68.25
CA ILE A 4 43.44 22.26 68.36
C ILE A 4 44.39 22.35 67.15
N GLN A 5 45.68 22.55 67.42
CA GLN A 5 46.72 22.74 66.40
C GLN A 5 47.10 21.39 65.78
N LEU A 6 46.81 21.19 64.49
CA LEU A 6 47.41 20.10 63.71
C LEU A 6 48.91 20.41 63.50
N PRO A 7 49.85 19.48 63.74
CA PRO A 7 51.27 19.82 63.88
C PRO A 7 51.90 20.39 62.60
N LYS A 8 52.60 21.53 62.73
CA LYS A 8 53.24 22.28 61.63
C LYS A 8 54.16 21.42 60.73
N MET A 9 54.77 20.37 61.30
CA MET A 9 55.66 19.43 60.59
C MET A 9 55.03 18.87 59.31
N LEU A 10 53.77 18.40 59.37
CA LEU A 10 53.16 17.69 58.25
C LEU A 10 52.83 18.63 57.08
N LYS A 11 52.51 19.90 57.38
CA LYS A 11 52.22 20.92 56.36
C LYS A 11 53.49 21.38 55.64
N ASN A 12 54.60 21.49 56.36
CA ASN A 12 55.90 21.77 55.76
C ASN A 12 56.37 20.60 54.89
N LEU A 13 56.17 19.34 55.31
CA LEU A 13 56.53 18.16 54.51
C LEU A 13 55.78 18.12 53.16
N HIS A 14 54.47 18.41 53.16
CA HIS A 14 53.70 18.51 51.91
C HIS A 14 54.15 19.69 51.04
N LEU A 15 54.52 20.83 51.64
CA LEU A 15 55.02 22.00 50.90
C LEU A 15 56.39 21.71 50.27
N TYR A 16 57.30 21.04 50.98
CA TYR A 16 58.59 20.61 50.44
C TYR A 16 58.43 19.53 49.36
N LEU A 17 57.48 18.61 49.49
CA LEU A 17 57.22 17.59 48.46
C LEU A 17 56.64 18.22 47.18
N LEU A 18 55.73 19.20 47.31
CA LEU A 18 55.24 20.00 46.17
C LEU A 18 56.37 20.83 45.52
N LEU A 19 57.24 21.45 46.32
CA LEU A 19 58.38 22.21 45.82
C LEU A 19 59.40 21.32 45.10
N LEU A 20 59.66 20.12 45.62
CA LEU A 20 60.54 19.14 44.98
C LEU A 20 59.96 18.66 43.65
N CYS A 21 58.66 18.37 43.59
CA CYS A 21 57.96 18.03 42.36
C CYS A 21 57.87 19.19 41.35
N SER A 22 57.98 20.46 41.77
CA SER A 22 58.10 21.61 40.85
C SER A 22 59.55 21.94 40.46
N LEU A 23 60.54 21.38 41.16
CA LEU A 23 61.97 21.51 40.84
C LEU A 23 62.48 20.36 39.96
N ILE A 24 61.76 19.24 39.87
CA ILE A 24 61.91 18.28 38.77
C ILE A 24 61.30 18.92 37.51
N GLY A 25 62.07 19.82 36.90
CA GLY A 25 61.75 20.33 35.57
C GLY A 25 61.72 19.17 34.59
N PHE A 26 60.56 18.96 33.93
CA PHE A 26 60.51 18.07 32.77
C PHE A 26 61.41 18.65 31.68
N GLU A 27 62.56 18.03 31.43
CA GLU A 27 63.29 18.20 30.18
C GLU A 27 62.46 17.61 29.04
N GLY A 28 61.49 18.41 28.59
CA GLY A 28 60.74 18.13 27.38
C GLY A 28 61.68 18.22 26.19
N PHE A 29 62.27 17.08 25.81
CA PHE A 29 63.09 16.92 24.60
C PHE A 29 62.29 17.31 23.35
N ALA A 30 62.27 18.60 23.05
CA ALA A 30 61.66 19.17 21.86
C ALA A 30 62.50 18.77 20.66
N GLN A 31 62.22 17.58 20.10
CA GLN A 31 62.99 16.98 19.01
C GLN A 31 63.19 17.99 17.87
N THR A 32 64.43 18.45 17.73
CA THR A 32 64.87 19.34 16.66
C THR A 32 65.13 18.48 15.42
N PHE A 33 64.21 18.58 14.47
CA PHE A 33 64.29 17.85 13.22
C PHE A 33 65.06 18.69 12.20
N PRO A 34 66.12 18.15 11.55
CA PRO A 34 66.98 18.95 10.67
C PRO A 34 66.29 19.39 9.38
N ILE A 35 65.20 18.74 8.95
CA ILE A 35 64.48 19.11 7.72
C ILE A 35 63.14 19.79 8.04
N SER A 36 63.00 21.01 7.52
CA SER A 36 61.75 21.76 7.42
C SER A 36 60.97 21.29 6.19
N VAL A 37 59.65 21.18 6.31
CA VAL A 37 58.75 20.75 5.23
C VAL A 37 57.62 21.77 5.10
N THR A 38 57.32 22.19 3.87
CA THR A 38 56.17 23.04 3.55
C THR A 38 55.40 22.45 2.38
N THR A 39 54.10 22.26 2.54
CA THR A 39 53.23 21.70 1.51
C THR A 39 52.24 22.77 1.05
N GLN A 40 52.05 22.88 -0.26
CA GLN A 40 51.07 23.75 -0.90
C GLN A 40 50.08 22.88 -1.68
N ILE A 41 48.78 23.20 -1.58
CA ILE A 41 47.71 22.47 -2.27
C ILE A 41 46.93 23.49 -3.11
N THR A 42 46.80 23.22 -4.40
CA THR A 42 46.07 24.05 -5.36
C THR A 42 44.57 23.79 -5.23
N GLN A 43 43.76 24.83 -5.12
CA GLN A 43 42.29 24.71 -5.06
C GLN A 43 41.65 25.05 -6.41
N PRO A 44 40.53 24.40 -6.79
CA PRO A 44 39.90 23.28 -6.08
C PRO A 44 40.67 21.97 -6.28
N SER A 45 40.91 21.26 -5.19
CA SER A 45 41.67 19.99 -5.19
C SER A 45 40.96 18.91 -6.02
N PRO A 46 41.68 18.16 -6.90
CA PRO A 46 41.10 17.03 -7.62
C PRO A 46 40.49 15.98 -6.67
N ILE A 47 39.36 15.40 -7.05
CA ILE A 47 38.68 14.40 -6.21
C ILE A 47 39.14 12.97 -6.49
N TYR A 48 39.88 12.70 -7.56
CA TYR A 48 40.37 11.36 -7.90
C TYR A 48 41.88 11.24 -7.67
N LEU A 49 42.33 10.16 -7.01
CA LEU A 49 43.76 9.93 -6.72
C LEU A 49 44.62 9.78 -7.98
N SER A 50 44.05 9.27 -9.07
CA SER A 50 44.68 9.23 -10.39
C SER A 50 45.17 10.60 -10.89
N LYS A 51 44.51 11.70 -10.53
CA LYS A 51 44.91 13.07 -10.90
C LYS A 51 46.12 13.60 -10.10
N TYR A 52 46.42 13.00 -8.95
CA TYR A 52 47.67 13.24 -8.21
C TYR A 52 48.79 12.32 -8.70
N ALA A 53 48.44 11.16 -9.27
CA ALA A 53 49.34 10.20 -9.89
C ALA A 53 49.71 10.52 -11.35
N ASP A 54 49.24 11.65 -11.89
CA ASP A 54 49.45 12.07 -13.27
C ASP A 54 50.66 13.03 -13.36
N ALA A 55 51.78 12.50 -13.85
CA ALA A 55 53.02 13.24 -14.08
C ALA A 55 52.97 14.19 -15.29
N THR A 56 51.91 14.14 -16.13
CA THR A 56 51.77 15.01 -17.30
C THR A 56 51.11 16.35 -16.99
N THR A 57 50.38 16.44 -15.86
CA THR A 57 49.68 17.65 -15.43
C THR A 57 50.64 18.83 -15.21
N ILE A 58 50.38 19.97 -15.85
CA ILE A 58 51.13 21.23 -15.69
C ILE A 58 50.72 21.91 -14.38
N ASN A 59 49.42 21.92 -14.07
CA ASN A 59 48.84 22.53 -12.88
C ASN A 59 48.94 21.62 -11.64
N SER A 60 50.18 21.28 -11.23
CA SER A 60 50.51 20.42 -10.08
C SER A 60 49.57 20.65 -8.87
N PRO A 61 48.69 19.69 -8.52
CA PRO A 61 47.63 19.90 -7.51
C PRO A 61 48.20 19.96 -6.08
N ILE A 62 49.37 19.38 -5.87
CA ILE A 62 50.17 19.47 -4.65
C ILE A 62 51.60 19.85 -5.03
N LYS A 63 52.27 20.64 -4.19
CA LYS A 63 53.71 20.95 -4.27
C LYS A 63 54.31 20.80 -2.88
N ILE A 64 55.50 20.23 -2.77
CA ILE A 64 56.17 20.00 -1.48
C ILE A 64 57.57 20.61 -1.56
N GLN A 65 57.89 21.49 -0.61
CA GLN A 65 59.20 22.10 -0.45
C GLN A 65 59.90 21.51 0.78
N LEU A 66 61.10 20.97 0.58
CA LEU A 66 61.97 20.42 1.62
C LEU A 66 63.17 21.34 1.79
N LEU A 67 63.50 21.71 3.03
CA LEU A 67 64.68 22.52 3.35
C LEU A 67 65.48 21.85 4.47
N LEU A 68 66.74 21.52 4.17
CA LEU A 68 67.69 21.05 5.17
C LEU A 68 68.30 22.27 5.88
N ASN A 69 67.98 22.45 7.16
CA ASN A 69 68.40 23.64 7.92
C ASN A 69 69.88 23.57 8.37
N ASP A 70 70.53 22.42 8.21
CA ASP A 70 71.95 22.22 8.51
C ASP A 70 72.79 22.55 7.28
N LEU A 71 73.51 23.67 7.33
CA LEU A 71 74.34 24.19 6.23
C LEU A 71 75.63 23.38 5.98
N THR A 72 75.96 22.41 6.85
CA THR A 72 77.21 21.64 6.74
C THR A 72 77.07 20.34 5.94
N ILE A 73 75.83 19.94 5.63
CA ILE A 73 75.52 18.66 5.00
C ILE A 73 75.22 18.85 3.51
N SER A 74 75.95 18.13 2.67
CA SER A 74 75.72 18.06 1.22
C SER A 74 75.20 16.69 0.79
N ASN A 75 74.54 16.65 -0.38
CA ASN A 75 74.09 15.45 -1.10
C ASN A 75 73.34 14.41 -0.23
N ARG A 76 72.51 14.86 0.72
CA ARG A 76 71.81 13.94 1.63
C ARG A 76 70.63 13.27 0.94
N GLN A 77 70.75 11.99 0.62
CA GLN A 77 69.63 11.21 0.09
C GLN A 77 68.54 10.99 1.15
N VAL A 78 67.30 11.30 0.77
CA VAL A 78 66.11 11.16 1.63
C VAL A 78 64.99 10.40 0.93
N ARG A 79 64.05 9.90 1.73
CA ARG A 79 62.80 9.29 1.27
C ARG A 79 61.61 10.01 1.89
N LEU A 80 60.57 10.20 1.08
CA LEU A 80 59.35 10.92 1.45
C LEU A 80 58.26 9.92 1.88
N LYS A 81 57.54 10.23 2.96
CA LYS A 81 56.35 9.50 3.38
C LYS A 81 55.16 10.44 3.54
N ILE A 82 54.25 10.34 2.58
CA ILE A 82 52.98 11.05 2.49
C ILE A 82 51.91 10.18 3.18
N TYR A 83 51.02 10.84 3.92
CA TYR A 83 49.80 10.25 4.46
C TYR A 83 48.62 11.14 4.04
N PHE A 84 47.47 10.53 3.77
CA PHE A 84 46.19 11.23 3.61
C PHE A 84 45.23 10.76 4.71
N GLN A 85 44.47 11.67 5.30
CA GLN A 85 43.41 11.37 6.26
C GLN A 85 42.22 12.30 6.03
N GLY A 86 41.07 11.76 5.64
CA GLY A 86 39.85 12.52 5.34
C GLY A 86 38.60 11.66 5.33
N ASN A 87 37.58 12.06 6.09
CA ASN A 87 36.21 11.52 6.14
C ASN A 87 36.06 10.02 5.74
N GLY A 88 36.62 9.12 6.56
CA GLY A 88 36.53 7.66 6.38
C GLY A 88 37.62 7.00 5.53
N VAL A 89 38.44 7.78 4.80
CA VAL A 89 39.58 7.29 4.02
C VAL A 89 40.90 7.71 4.67
N SER A 90 41.83 6.76 4.81
CA SER A 90 43.19 7.00 5.30
C SER A 90 44.17 6.11 4.55
N PHE A 91 45.24 6.69 4.00
CA PHE A 91 46.28 5.94 3.29
C PHE A 91 47.67 6.55 3.49
N SER A 92 48.72 5.80 3.14
CA SER A 92 50.10 6.31 3.06
C SER A 92 50.90 5.57 2.00
N ASN A 93 51.95 6.16 1.44
CA ASN A 93 52.80 5.42 0.50
C ASN A 93 53.68 4.36 1.18
N ASN A 94 54.11 3.38 0.37
CA ASN A 94 55.13 2.40 0.70
C ASN A 94 56.45 3.05 1.11
N ASP A 95 57.20 2.38 1.99
CA ASP A 95 58.52 2.82 2.48
C ASP A 95 59.59 2.94 1.36
N PHE A 96 59.35 2.27 0.22
CA PHE A 96 60.03 2.44 -1.06
C PHE A 96 58.97 2.58 -2.16
N VAL A 97 59.11 3.59 -3.03
CA VAL A 97 58.09 3.95 -4.03
C VAL A 97 58.62 3.64 -5.42
N VAL A 98 57.99 2.68 -6.10
CA VAL A 98 58.35 2.24 -7.45
C VAL A 98 58.11 3.39 -8.42
N GLY A 99 59.14 3.76 -9.19
CA GLY A 99 59.10 4.87 -10.15
C GLY A 99 59.40 6.26 -9.57
N ALA A 100 59.58 6.40 -8.25
CA ALA A 100 60.05 7.67 -7.67
C ALA A 100 61.54 7.91 -7.98
N LYS A 101 61.88 9.15 -8.31
CA LYS A 101 63.29 9.59 -8.44
C LYS A 101 63.94 9.65 -7.05
N PRO A 102 65.24 9.31 -6.89
CA PRO A 102 65.98 9.61 -5.68
C PRO A 102 65.97 11.11 -5.36
N LEU A 103 65.72 11.45 -4.09
CA LEU A 103 65.67 12.83 -3.62
C LEU A 103 66.93 13.15 -2.82
N TYR A 104 67.66 14.20 -3.20
CA TYR A 104 68.89 14.65 -2.54
C TYR A 104 68.71 16.08 -2.00
N LEU A 105 69.23 16.35 -0.81
CA LEU A 105 69.15 17.67 -0.16
C LEU A 105 70.54 18.24 0.11
N GLU A 106 70.70 19.52 -0.21
CA GLU A 106 71.87 20.35 0.12
C GLU A 106 71.53 21.31 1.26
N GLY A 107 72.48 21.53 2.17
CA GLY A 107 72.30 22.42 3.32
C GLY A 107 71.94 23.85 2.93
N GLY A 108 70.81 24.35 3.43
CA GLY A 108 70.32 25.70 3.16
C GLY A 108 69.59 25.89 1.82
N PHE A 109 69.61 24.91 0.92
CA PHE A 109 68.91 25.01 -0.37
C PHE A 109 67.55 24.30 -0.33
N PRO A 110 66.47 24.95 -0.78
CA PRO A 110 65.14 24.33 -0.82
C PRO A 110 64.98 23.45 -2.06
N LEU A 111 64.73 22.15 -1.85
CA LEU A 111 64.27 21.25 -2.91
C LEU A 111 62.75 21.39 -3.08
N GLN A 112 62.29 21.79 -4.27
CA GLN A 112 60.87 21.85 -4.60
C GLN A 112 60.46 20.62 -5.43
N LEU A 113 59.44 19.92 -4.96
CA LEU A 113 58.86 18.72 -5.59
C LEU A 113 57.53 19.08 -6.24
N THR A 114 57.34 18.61 -7.48
CA THR A 114 56.13 18.82 -8.29
C THR A 114 55.42 17.48 -8.54
N ASN A 115 54.27 17.47 -9.20
CA ASN A 115 53.60 16.23 -9.63
C ASN A 115 54.50 15.33 -10.50
N VAL A 116 55.48 15.86 -11.24
CA VAL A 116 56.47 15.05 -11.99
C VAL A 116 57.29 14.15 -11.05
N ASP A 117 57.50 14.57 -9.81
CA ASP A 117 58.29 13.87 -8.79
C ASP A 117 57.39 13.16 -7.76
N LEU A 118 56.19 13.71 -7.52
CA LEU A 118 55.22 13.24 -6.54
C LEU A 118 54.21 12.22 -7.09
N ALA A 119 53.97 12.17 -8.40
CA ALA A 119 53.02 11.25 -9.03
C ALA A 119 53.24 9.76 -8.66
N PRO A 120 54.48 9.23 -8.65
CA PRO A 120 54.73 7.85 -8.21
C PRO A 120 54.22 7.55 -6.79
N TYR A 121 54.23 8.54 -5.89
CA TYR A 121 53.76 8.40 -4.50
C TYR A 121 52.23 8.27 -4.40
N PHE A 122 51.49 8.61 -5.46
CA PHE A 122 50.03 8.48 -5.54
C PHE A 122 49.55 7.37 -6.47
N GLN A 123 50.43 6.65 -7.17
CA GLN A 123 50.06 5.47 -7.95
C GLN A 123 49.59 4.34 -7.03
N PHE A 124 48.49 3.66 -7.38
CA PHE A 124 47.87 2.60 -6.57
C PHE A 124 48.86 1.55 -6.03
N GLN A 125 49.78 1.07 -6.88
CA GLN A 125 50.81 0.08 -6.52
C GLN A 125 51.74 0.51 -5.36
N ASN A 126 51.83 1.83 -5.12
CA ASN A 126 52.68 2.44 -4.11
C ASN A 126 51.91 2.86 -2.85
N LEU A 127 50.60 2.59 -2.75
CA LEU A 127 49.74 3.01 -1.64
C LEU A 127 49.35 1.86 -0.71
N LEU A 128 49.35 2.15 0.59
CA LEU A 128 48.89 1.28 1.67
C LEU A 128 47.61 1.86 2.29
N GLY A 129 46.64 0.98 2.57
CA GLY A 129 45.35 1.35 3.18
C GLY A 129 44.18 1.52 2.21
N LEU A 130 44.38 1.30 0.90
CA LEU A 130 43.34 1.31 -0.13
C LEU A 130 43.26 -0.04 -0.84
N ASN A 131 42.05 -0.45 -1.21
CA ASN A 131 41.80 -1.47 -2.22
C ASN A 131 41.55 -0.83 -3.62
N PRO A 132 41.53 -1.60 -4.73
CA PRO A 132 41.38 -1.04 -6.08
C PRO A 132 40.11 -0.21 -6.27
N ASN A 133 39.00 -0.62 -5.64
CA ASN A 133 37.73 0.10 -5.73
C ASN A 133 37.83 1.44 -4.99
N GLN A 134 38.41 1.47 -3.78
CA GLN A 134 38.63 2.70 -3.02
C GLN A 134 39.57 3.71 -3.73
N TYR A 135 40.50 3.23 -4.56
CA TYR A 135 41.36 4.08 -5.37
C TYR A 135 40.65 4.68 -6.59
N ALA A 136 39.70 3.94 -7.18
CA ALA A 136 38.92 4.38 -8.34
C ALA A 136 37.74 5.31 -8.00
N GLN A 137 37.26 5.29 -6.75
CA GLN A 137 36.20 6.19 -6.26
C GLN A 137 36.73 7.61 -5.97
N PRO A 138 35.86 8.64 -6.01
CA PRO A 138 36.26 9.99 -5.58
C PRO A 138 36.51 10.05 -4.07
N LEU A 139 37.54 10.78 -3.67
CA LEU A 139 37.90 11.10 -2.30
C LEU A 139 36.70 11.71 -1.55
N PRO A 140 36.39 11.25 -0.34
CA PRO A 140 35.25 11.73 0.44
C PRO A 140 35.18 13.25 0.57
N GLU A 141 33.97 13.79 0.43
CA GLU A 141 33.70 15.22 0.59
C GLU A 141 33.96 15.69 2.04
N GLY A 142 34.47 16.91 2.18
CA GLY A 142 34.77 17.55 3.46
C GLY A 142 36.25 17.82 3.69
N ILE A 143 36.60 18.06 4.96
CA ILE A 143 37.96 18.45 5.37
C ILE A 143 38.87 17.22 5.38
N SER A 144 39.98 17.30 4.64
CA SER A 144 41.01 16.27 4.55
C SER A 144 42.40 16.85 4.83
N ASN A 145 43.32 16.04 5.34
CA ASN A 145 44.68 16.45 5.66
C ASN A 145 45.70 15.58 4.93
N PHE A 146 46.58 16.22 4.16
CA PHE A 146 47.82 15.61 3.68
C PHE A 146 48.90 15.84 4.74
N TYR A 147 49.57 14.79 5.19
CA TYR A 147 50.73 14.87 6.05
C TYR A 147 51.98 14.41 5.31
N VAL A 148 53.10 15.06 5.58
CA VAL A 148 54.39 14.76 4.96
C VAL A 148 55.44 14.54 6.04
N GLU A 149 56.21 13.48 5.89
CA GLU A 149 57.37 13.14 6.70
C GLU A 149 58.58 12.85 5.80
N VAL A 150 59.76 13.27 6.22
CA VAL A 150 61.02 12.98 5.55
C VAL A 150 61.86 12.06 6.42
N TYR A 151 62.40 11.02 5.81
CA TYR A 151 63.27 10.04 6.42
C TYR A 151 64.61 9.98 5.68
N ASP A 152 65.66 9.64 6.42
CA ASP A 152 66.98 9.32 5.88
C ASP A 152 66.88 8.04 5.02
N PHE A 153 67.50 8.04 3.85
CA PHE A 153 67.41 6.87 2.94
C PHE A 153 68.21 5.67 3.47
N ALA A 154 69.41 5.88 3.99
CA ALA A 154 70.32 4.81 4.38
C ALA A 154 70.05 4.26 5.79
N THR A 155 69.76 5.14 6.76
CA THR A 155 69.55 4.75 8.17
C THR A 155 68.09 4.56 8.55
N GLY A 156 67.14 4.93 7.67
CA GLY A 156 65.71 4.92 7.98
C GLY A 156 65.30 5.87 9.10
N LYS A 157 66.19 6.73 9.61
CA LYS A 157 65.93 7.68 10.70
C LYS A 157 64.97 8.78 10.24
N LYS A 158 64.02 9.18 11.10
CA LYS A 158 63.11 10.31 10.83
C LYS A 158 63.87 11.65 10.90
N LEU A 159 63.73 12.49 9.87
CA LEU A 159 64.46 13.75 9.72
C LEU A 159 63.57 15.00 9.69
N SER A 160 62.24 14.85 9.54
CA SER A 160 61.27 15.95 9.69
C SER A 160 60.22 15.67 10.77
N ARG A 161 59.54 16.74 11.21
CA ARG A 161 58.24 16.63 11.91
C ARG A 161 57.18 16.07 10.96
N LYS A 162 56.07 15.58 11.51
CA LYS A 162 54.86 15.27 10.73
C LYS A 162 54.13 16.57 10.41
N THR A 163 54.43 17.16 9.26
CA THR A 163 53.80 18.42 8.84
C THR A 163 52.49 18.12 8.13
N GLY A 164 51.38 18.60 8.67
CA GLY A 164 50.05 18.50 8.07
C GLY A 164 49.68 19.73 7.25
N THR A 165 48.89 19.56 6.20
CA THR A 165 48.29 20.63 5.41
C THR A 165 46.87 20.24 5.03
N THR A 166 45.93 21.11 5.39
CA THR A 166 44.50 20.88 5.25
C THR A 166 44.00 21.30 3.86
N THR A 167 43.13 20.50 3.28
CA THR A 167 42.36 20.81 2.07
C THR A 167 40.88 20.58 2.33
N VAL A 168 40.02 21.28 1.60
CA VAL A 168 38.61 20.89 1.45
C VAL A 168 38.51 20.07 0.17
N ILE A 169 37.99 18.86 0.25
CA ILE A 169 37.57 18.06 -0.91
C ILE A 169 36.10 18.39 -1.15
N PHE A 170 35.77 18.85 -2.35
CA PHE A 170 34.42 19.25 -2.73
C PHE A 170 34.05 18.59 -4.06
N GLN A 171 32.96 17.83 -4.08
CA GLN A 171 32.58 17.00 -5.23
C GLN A 171 31.42 17.66 -6.00
N ASN A 172 31.70 18.27 -7.15
CA ASN A 172 30.64 18.85 -8.00
C ASN A 172 29.79 17.74 -8.64
N GLU A 173 28.49 17.99 -8.80
CA GLU A 173 27.62 17.09 -9.56
C GLU A 173 27.75 17.33 -11.07
N PRO A 174 27.73 16.29 -11.91
CA PRO A 174 27.50 16.42 -13.35
C PRO A 174 26.22 17.24 -13.64
N PRO A 175 26.10 17.87 -14.82
CA PRO A 175 24.89 18.59 -15.20
C PRO A 175 23.60 17.75 -15.08
N PHE A 176 22.47 18.42 -14.94
CA PHE A 176 21.16 17.80 -15.09
C PHE A 176 20.68 18.00 -16.53
N LEU A 177 20.20 16.95 -17.20
CA LEU A 177 19.76 17.05 -18.60
C LEU A 177 18.31 17.57 -18.66
N ASN A 178 18.07 18.60 -19.48
CA ASN A 178 16.78 19.28 -19.54
C ASN A 178 15.98 18.91 -20.81
N LEU A 179 16.62 19.02 -21.99
CA LEU A 179 16.01 18.78 -23.30
C LEU A 179 17.00 18.12 -24.26
N PRO A 180 16.55 17.24 -25.17
CA PRO A 180 15.24 16.58 -25.17
C PRO A 180 15.01 15.77 -23.90
N LEU A 181 13.75 15.60 -23.47
CA LEU A 181 13.42 14.80 -22.28
C LEU A 181 13.77 13.32 -22.50
N ASN A 182 14.02 12.58 -21.41
CA ASN A 182 14.38 11.16 -21.52
C ASN A 182 13.20 10.32 -22.04
N ASN A 183 13.47 9.53 -23.09
CA ASN A 183 12.51 8.82 -23.93
C ASN A 183 11.46 9.73 -24.60
N ALA A 184 11.82 10.99 -24.91
CA ALA A 184 10.99 11.84 -25.76
C ALA A 184 10.84 11.28 -27.17
N SER A 185 9.68 11.51 -27.79
CA SER A 185 9.50 11.41 -29.24
C SER A 185 9.73 12.77 -29.88
N ILE A 186 10.60 12.82 -30.89
CA ILE A 186 10.88 14.02 -31.68
C ILE A 186 10.47 13.74 -33.12
N MET A 187 9.35 14.28 -33.55
CA MET A 187 8.90 14.16 -34.93
C MET A 187 9.84 14.91 -35.88
N GLN A 188 10.18 14.29 -37.01
CA GLN A 188 10.93 14.91 -38.10
C GLN A 188 10.26 16.22 -38.56
N GLN A 189 11.08 17.19 -38.97
CA GLN A 189 10.64 18.45 -39.56
C GLN A 189 11.33 18.66 -40.91
N ASN A 190 10.81 19.57 -41.74
CA ASN A 190 11.36 19.90 -43.06
C ASN A 190 12.85 20.30 -43.02
N LEU A 191 13.32 20.85 -41.89
CA LEU A 191 14.73 21.08 -41.59
C LEU A 191 15.06 20.41 -40.26
N GLN A 192 16.17 19.68 -40.18
CA GLN A 192 16.67 19.10 -38.93
C GLN A 192 17.06 20.22 -37.97
N ASN A 193 16.49 20.24 -36.75
CA ASN A 193 16.73 21.30 -35.77
C ASN A 193 16.36 20.87 -34.33
N ILE A 194 17.24 20.13 -33.65
CA ILE A 194 17.04 19.63 -32.28
C ILE A 194 17.82 20.50 -31.28
N VAL A 195 17.16 20.95 -30.22
CA VAL A 195 17.79 21.68 -29.10
C VAL A 195 18.20 20.70 -28.01
N PHE A 196 19.50 20.59 -27.75
CA PHE A 196 20.03 19.93 -26.55
C PHE A 196 20.34 20.99 -25.47
N ASN A 197 19.92 20.75 -24.23
CA ASN A 197 20.12 21.68 -23.11
C ASN A 197 20.28 20.95 -21.76
N TRP A 198 21.12 21.51 -20.89
CA TRP A 198 21.42 20.99 -19.56
C TRP A 198 21.63 22.11 -18.54
N THR A 199 21.35 21.82 -17.26
CA THR A 199 21.57 22.73 -16.13
C THR A 199 22.89 22.39 -15.43
N PRO A 200 23.87 23.33 -15.34
CA PRO A 200 25.08 23.13 -14.56
C PRO A 200 24.81 22.88 -13.07
N ARG A 201 25.59 21.99 -12.44
CA ARG A 201 25.56 21.73 -10.99
C ARG A 201 26.95 21.86 -10.34
N SER A 202 27.80 22.68 -10.92
CA SER A 202 29.10 23.10 -10.38
C SER A 202 28.97 24.32 -9.48
N ILE A 203 29.69 24.32 -8.36
CA ILE A 203 29.63 25.38 -7.33
C ILE A 203 31.00 26.05 -7.13
N ASN A 204 32.10 25.28 -7.14
CA ASN A 204 33.45 25.81 -6.86
C ASN A 204 34.34 26.03 -8.12
N VAL A 205 33.77 25.89 -9.32
CA VAL A 205 34.45 26.08 -10.61
C VAL A 205 33.59 26.88 -11.59
N SER A 206 34.22 27.82 -12.29
CA SER A 206 33.58 28.72 -13.27
C SER A 206 33.95 28.39 -14.73
N ASN A 207 35.18 27.94 -14.99
CA ASN A 207 35.63 27.52 -16.31
C ASN A 207 35.30 26.03 -16.52
N VAL A 208 34.06 25.74 -16.89
CA VAL A 208 33.58 24.39 -17.21
C VAL A 208 33.33 24.28 -18.71
N GLU A 209 33.76 23.16 -19.28
CA GLU A 209 33.51 22.76 -20.66
C GLU A 209 32.67 21.48 -20.68
N TYR A 210 31.81 21.35 -21.68
CA TYR A 210 30.89 20.23 -21.85
C TYR A 210 31.20 19.49 -23.15
N GLU A 211 31.58 18.23 -23.02
CA GLU A 211 31.69 17.30 -24.14
C GLU A 211 30.31 16.64 -24.33
N PHE A 212 29.67 16.94 -25.45
CA PHE A 212 28.43 16.30 -25.90
C PHE A 212 28.78 15.02 -26.66
N SER A 213 27.95 13.97 -26.53
CA SER A 213 28.04 12.77 -27.36
C SER A 213 26.66 12.20 -27.64
N LEU A 214 26.40 11.89 -28.91
CA LEU A 214 25.19 11.29 -29.46
C LEU A 214 25.55 9.97 -30.15
N VAL A 215 24.74 8.92 -29.94
CA VAL A 215 24.85 7.61 -30.61
C VAL A 215 23.51 7.20 -31.21
N GLU A 216 23.54 6.40 -32.28
CA GLU A 216 22.37 5.62 -32.70
C GLU A 216 22.27 4.34 -31.87
N ILE A 217 21.06 4.01 -31.41
CA ILE A 217 20.76 2.79 -30.65
C ILE A 217 20.13 1.77 -31.60
N TRP A 218 20.90 0.71 -31.88
CA TRP A 218 20.55 -0.33 -32.85
C TRP A 218 19.68 -1.44 -32.26
N ASP A 219 19.92 -1.79 -31.00
CA ASP A 219 19.15 -2.77 -30.25
C ASP A 219 18.22 -2.06 -29.24
N ASN A 220 16.92 -2.32 -29.36
CA ASN A 220 15.88 -1.79 -28.46
C ASN A 220 15.60 -2.70 -27.26
N TYR A 221 16.13 -3.93 -27.22
CA TYR A 221 15.97 -4.86 -26.11
C TYR A 221 17.05 -4.67 -25.03
N THR A 222 18.28 -4.31 -25.41
CA THR A 222 19.33 -3.90 -24.46
C THR A 222 18.97 -2.57 -23.77
N PRO A 223 19.10 -2.45 -22.44
CA PRO A 223 18.94 -1.18 -21.74
C PRO A 223 19.88 -0.09 -22.28
N VAL A 224 19.36 1.12 -22.52
CA VAL A 224 20.07 2.25 -23.17
C VAL A 224 21.48 2.50 -22.58
N GLN A 225 21.64 2.37 -21.27
CA GLN A 225 22.93 2.55 -20.59
C GLN A 225 24.03 1.60 -21.10
N ASN A 226 23.66 0.34 -21.39
CA ASN A 226 24.57 -0.67 -21.93
C ASN A 226 24.74 -0.49 -23.44
N ALA A 227 23.64 -0.20 -24.16
CA ALA A 227 23.68 0.01 -25.61
C ALA A 227 24.57 1.20 -25.98
N PHE A 228 24.52 2.30 -25.23
CA PHE A 228 25.41 3.44 -25.42
C PHE A 228 26.90 3.08 -25.27
N ALA A 229 27.24 2.13 -24.39
CA ALA A 229 28.63 1.78 -24.09
C ALA A 229 29.34 1.03 -25.24
N TYR A 230 28.60 0.37 -26.13
CA TYR A 230 29.14 -0.29 -27.32
C TYR A 230 28.74 0.37 -28.66
N SER A 231 27.80 1.31 -28.65
CA SER A 231 27.39 2.02 -29.88
C SER A 231 28.43 3.06 -30.31
N PRO A 232 28.75 3.16 -31.62
CA PRO A 232 29.70 4.16 -32.10
C PRO A 232 29.13 5.59 -31.94
N PRO A 233 29.98 6.59 -31.65
CA PRO A 233 29.55 7.99 -31.63
C PRO A 233 29.14 8.44 -33.02
N LEU A 234 27.88 8.88 -33.15
CA LEU A 234 27.34 9.52 -34.35
C LEU A 234 27.82 10.98 -34.44
N TYR A 235 27.84 11.67 -33.31
CA TYR A 235 28.35 13.04 -33.21
C TYR A 235 28.89 13.32 -31.80
N THR A 236 30.06 13.95 -31.73
CA THR A 236 30.72 14.37 -30.50
C THR A 236 31.30 15.77 -30.70
N THR A 237 31.10 16.67 -29.74
CA THR A 237 31.60 18.06 -29.83
C THR A 237 31.83 18.64 -28.42
N THR A 238 32.62 19.70 -28.31
CA THR A 238 32.91 20.40 -27.04
C THR A 238 32.41 21.85 -27.07
N THR A 239 31.74 22.26 -26.01
CA THR A 239 31.19 23.63 -25.88
C THR A 239 31.25 24.13 -24.44
N LYS A 240 31.36 25.44 -24.25
CA LYS A 240 31.19 26.09 -22.93
C LYS A 240 29.77 26.61 -22.69
N MET A 241 28.91 26.54 -23.71
CA MET A 241 27.49 26.85 -23.59
C MET A 241 26.75 25.69 -22.94
N THR A 242 25.62 25.98 -22.30
CA THR A 242 24.70 24.98 -21.71
C THR A 242 23.64 24.49 -22.69
N THR A 243 23.78 24.89 -23.95
CA THR A 243 22.94 24.54 -25.09
C THR A 243 23.80 24.09 -26.26
N LEU A 244 23.27 23.17 -27.05
CA LEU A 244 23.80 22.77 -28.34
C LEU A 244 22.64 22.67 -29.33
N GLN A 245 22.74 23.37 -30.45
CA GLN A 245 21.83 23.21 -31.57
C GLN A 245 22.35 22.09 -32.47
N TYR A 246 21.50 21.14 -32.81
CA TYR A 246 21.79 20.05 -33.75
C TYR A 246 20.92 20.27 -34.99
N GLY A 247 21.50 20.94 -35.97
CA GLY A 247 20.83 21.49 -37.14
C GLY A 247 21.19 20.75 -38.44
N MET A 248 21.41 21.53 -39.50
CA MET A 248 21.74 21.04 -40.85
C MET A 248 23.24 20.83 -41.09
N SER A 249 24.11 21.29 -40.18
CA SER A 249 25.57 21.12 -40.27
C SER A 249 26.05 19.81 -39.63
N GLU A 250 25.20 19.18 -38.84
CA GLU A 250 25.46 17.94 -38.11
C GLU A 250 24.87 16.73 -38.86
N PRO A 251 25.34 15.48 -38.60
CA PRO A 251 24.87 14.30 -39.30
C PRO A 251 23.34 14.14 -39.29
N GLN A 252 22.75 13.85 -40.46
CA GLN A 252 21.31 13.67 -40.61
C GLN A 252 20.83 12.45 -39.78
N LEU A 253 19.83 12.65 -38.93
CA LEU A 253 19.16 11.57 -38.20
C LEU A 253 18.15 10.84 -39.09
N ILE A 254 18.03 9.53 -38.88
CA ILE A 254 17.16 8.65 -39.67
C ILE A 254 15.81 8.51 -38.92
N PRO A 255 14.67 8.85 -39.55
CA PRO A 255 13.36 8.64 -38.95
C PRO A 255 13.09 7.16 -38.64
N GLY A 256 12.33 6.90 -37.58
CA GLY A 256 12.08 5.57 -37.02
C GLY A 256 13.23 5.02 -36.15
N LYS A 257 14.36 5.72 -36.02
CA LYS A 257 15.49 5.29 -35.16
C LYS A 257 15.44 5.89 -33.76
N LYS A 258 16.05 5.16 -32.82
CA LYS A 258 16.28 5.59 -31.45
C LYS A 258 17.70 6.13 -31.32
N TYR A 259 17.84 7.28 -30.68
CA TYR A 259 19.12 7.92 -30.41
C TYR A 259 19.31 8.09 -28.90
N ALA A 260 20.55 8.12 -28.45
CA ALA A 260 20.87 8.38 -27.04
C ALA A 260 22.04 9.35 -26.91
N TRP A 261 22.01 10.18 -25.87
CA TRP A 261 22.96 11.26 -25.68
C TRP A 261 23.33 11.45 -24.20
N ARG A 262 24.52 12.02 -23.97
CA ARG A 262 25.01 12.40 -22.64
C ARG A 262 25.93 13.61 -22.72
N ILE A 263 26.18 14.24 -21.58
CA ILE A 263 27.19 15.28 -21.39
C ILE A 263 28.30 14.74 -20.49
N LYS A 264 29.56 15.12 -20.76
CA LYS A 264 30.66 15.06 -19.78
C LYS A 264 31.12 16.48 -19.43
N ALA A 265 30.96 16.88 -18.18
CA ALA A 265 31.48 18.14 -17.67
C ALA A 265 32.96 18.03 -17.27
N LYS A 266 33.78 18.93 -17.83
CA LYS A 266 35.21 19.06 -17.58
C LYS A 266 35.46 20.42 -16.96
N ALA A 267 35.88 20.48 -15.69
CA ALA A 267 36.45 21.69 -15.13
C ALA A 267 37.86 21.85 -15.68
N ILE A 268 38.16 22.97 -16.32
CA ILE A 268 39.42 23.19 -17.03
C ILE A 268 40.25 24.33 -16.41
N LEU A 269 41.50 24.04 -16.09
CA LEU A 269 42.49 25.01 -15.61
C LEU A 269 43.61 25.13 -16.66
N GLY A 270 43.71 26.31 -17.30
CA GLY A 270 44.44 26.42 -18.56
C GLY A 270 43.80 25.51 -19.62
N ALA A 271 44.52 24.45 -20.02
CA ALA A 271 44.07 23.44 -20.98
C ALA A 271 43.72 22.08 -20.32
N GLU A 272 43.73 21.97 -18.99
CA GLU A 272 43.77 20.68 -18.28
C GLU A 272 42.52 20.38 -17.46
N GLU A 273 42.01 19.15 -17.55
CA GLU A 273 40.83 18.71 -16.78
C GLU A 273 41.21 18.38 -15.32
N ILE A 274 40.85 19.26 -14.38
CA ILE A 274 41.24 19.13 -12.95
C ILE A 274 40.43 18.09 -12.15
N GLY A 275 39.47 17.38 -12.77
CA GLY A 275 38.84 16.19 -12.20
C GLY A 275 38.12 16.42 -10.86
N VAL A 276 37.18 17.38 -10.82
CA VAL A 276 36.40 17.78 -9.61
C VAL A 276 34.90 17.47 -9.69
N PHE A 277 34.47 16.67 -10.67
CA PHE A 277 33.08 16.22 -10.84
C PHE A 277 32.94 14.73 -10.50
N LYS A 278 31.86 14.36 -9.82
CA LYS A 278 31.48 12.94 -9.61
C LYS A 278 31.26 12.23 -10.95
N ASN A 279 31.34 10.90 -10.98
CA ASN A 279 31.15 10.08 -12.18
C ASN A 279 32.05 10.50 -13.37
N ASN A 280 33.27 10.96 -13.10
CA ASN A 280 34.18 11.57 -14.09
C ASN A 280 33.55 12.71 -14.92
N GLY A 281 32.52 13.40 -14.38
CA GLY A 281 31.77 14.44 -15.07
C GLY A 281 30.64 13.96 -15.98
N TYR A 282 30.46 12.66 -16.18
CA TYR A 282 29.38 12.12 -17.02
C TYR A 282 28.01 12.26 -16.36
N THR A 283 27.04 12.78 -17.11
CA THR A 283 25.62 12.72 -16.76
C THR A 283 25.07 11.30 -16.86
N GLU A 284 23.81 11.14 -16.44
CA GLU A 284 22.97 10.05 -16.94
C GLU A 284 22.81 10.14 -18.48
N ILE A 285 22.31 9.06 -19.09
CA ILE A 285 22.13 8.95 -20.53
C ILE A 285 20.64 9.08 -20.85
N PHE A 286 20.30 10.11 -21.61
CA PHE A 286 18.94 10.33 -22.09
C PHE A 286 18.77 9.75 -23.49
N ALA A 287 17.64 9.11 -23.76
CA ALA A 287 17.26 8.65 -25.09
C ALA A 287 16.15 9.54 -25.70
N PHE A 288 16.05 9.52 -27.03
CA PHE A 288 14.87 9.99 -27.75
C PHE A 288 14.62 9.12 -28.99
N THR A 289 13.38 9.04 -29.43
CA THR A 289 13.02 8.44 -30.72
C THR A 289 12.88 9.56 -31.74
N TYR A 290 13.55 9.46 -32.89
CA TYR A 290 13.34 10.38 -34.00
C TYR A 290 12.24 9.79 -34.90
N GLU A 291 11.05 10.36 -34.85
CA GLU A 291 9.84 9.78 -35.45
C GLU A 291 9.60 10.30 -36.87
N VAL A 292 8.98 9.47 -37.70
CA VAL A 292 8.56 9.84 -39.07
C VAL A 292 7.63 11.04 -39.01
N PHE A 293 7.81 12.01 -39.92
CA PHE A 293 6.88 13.14 -40.02
C PHE A 293 5.47 12.63 -40.36
N CYS A 294 4.50 12.98 -39.53
CA CYS A 294 3.14 12.47 -39.62
C CYS A 294 2.11 13.58 -39.35
N THR A 295 0.98 13.53 -40.06
CA THR A 295 -0.08 14.54 -39.98
C THR A 295 -1.44 13.86 -39.80
N SER A 296 -2.28 14.39 -38.92
CA SER A 296 -3.66 13.93 -38.73
C SER A 296 -4.45 13.96 -40.06
N PRO A 297 -5.46 13.10 -40.25
CA PRO A 297 -6.27 13.09 -41.47
C PRO A 297 -6.93 14.43 -41.79
N LEU A 298 -7.12 14.67 -43.09
CA LEU A 298 -7.84 15.81 -43.64
C LEU A 298 -9.26 15.41 -44.03
N ALA A 299 -10.09 16.40 -44.38
CA ALA A 299 -11.46 16.21 -44.87
C ALA A 299 -12.36 15.32 -43.98
N ILE A 300 -12.11 15.28 -42.67
CA ILE A 300 -12.89 14.53 -41.68
C ILE A 300 -14.34 15.02 -41.68
N LYS A 301 -15.29 14.09 -41.86
CA LYS A 301 -16.73 14.36 -41.87
C LYS A 301 -17.53 13.15 -41.38
N THR A 302 -18.67 13.42 -40.76
CA THR A 302 -19.72 12.43 -40.48
C THR A 302 -20.75 12.49 -41.61
N GLU A 303 -21.22 11.33 -42.10
CA GLU A 303 -22.22 11.25 -43.19
C GLU A 303 -23.48 10.51 -42.75
N SER A 304 -23.41 9.20 -42.59
CA SER A 304 -24.56 8.35 -42.27
C SER A 304 -24.76 8.26 -40.77
N ILE A 305 -25.55 9.16 -40.19
CA ILE A 305 -25.92 9.15 -38.77
C ILE A 305 -27.30 8.49 -38.61
N GLY A 306 -27.38 7.49 -37.72
CA GLY A 306 -28.62 6.81 -37.34
C GLY A 306 -28.97 7.01 -35.86
N GLN A 307 -29.90 6.20 -35.35
CA GLN A 307 -30.27 6.21 -33.92
C GLN A 307 -29.15 5.65 -33.03
N ASP A 308 -28.40 4.64 -33.48
CA ASP A 308 -27.38 3.93 -32.69
C ASP A 308 -26.04 3.76 -33.41
N GLN A 309 -25.85 4.44 -34.55
CA GLN A 309 -24.63 4.36 -35.36
C GLN A 309 -24.29 5.68 -36.05
N ALA A 310 -23.02 5.86 -36.42
CA ALA A 310 -22.56 6.98 -37.22
C ALA A 310 -21.36 6.58 -38.10
N LYS A 311 -21.46 6.84 -39.40
CA LYS A 311 -20.34 6.67 -40.35
C LYS A 311 -19.51 7.95 -40.45
N ILE A 312 -18.21 7.80 -40.23
CA ILE A 312 -17.20 8.86 -40.29
C ILE A 312 -16.22 8.52 -41.43
N ASN A 313 -15.94 9.49 -42.30
CA ASN A 313 -14.98 9.39 -43.40
C ASN A 313 -13.91 10.49 -43.25
N TRP A 314 -12.74 10.28 -43.84
CA TRP A 314 -11.64 11.25 -43.93
C TRP A 314 -10.80 11.02 -45.19
N SER A 315 -9.66 11.70 -45.30
CA SER A 315 -8.58 11.39 -46.24
C SER A 315 -7.24 11.46 -45.51
N GLY A 316 -6.40 10.45 -45.67
CA GLY A 316 -5.05 10.39 -45.12
C GLY A 316 -3.97 10.58 -46.19
N ASN A 317 -2.73 10.27 -45.83
CA ASN A 317 -1.60 10.20 -46.76
C ASN A 317 -1.36 8.74 -47.20
N ILE A 318 -0.74 8.54 -48.37
CA ILE A 318 -0.42 7.21 -48.91
C ILE A 318 0.56 6.42 -48.00
N ASP A 319 1.34 7.13 -47.19
CA ASP A 319 2.28 6.55 -46.23
C ASP A 319 1.62 6.12 -44.90
N ASN A 320 0.28 6.18 -44.78
CA ASN A 320 -0.42 5.76 -43.57
C ASN A 320 -0.76 4.26 -43.54
N PHE A 321 -0.37 3.58 -42.45
CA PHE A 321 -0.64 2.15 -42.24
C PHE A 321 -2.10 1.87 -41.88
N ASP A 322 -2.64 2.63 -40.93
CA ASP A 322 -4.00 2.51 -40.41
C ASP A 322 -4.47 3.81 -39.73
N TYR A 323 -5.71 3.80 -39.26
CA TYR A 323 -6.36 4.94 -38.62
C TYR A 323 -7.08 4.50 -37.35
N GLN A 324 -7.10 5.38 -36.34
CA GLN A 324 -7.83 5.20 -35.09
C GLN A 324 -8.86 6.30 -34.95
N VAL A 325 -10.13 5.94 -34.74
CA VAL A 325 -11.15 6.87 -34.27
C VAL A 325 -11.30 6.70 -32.77
N ASN A 326 -11.02 7.76 -32.02
CA ASN A 326 -11.41 7.85 -30.61
C ASN A 326 -12.78 8.53 -30.54
N TYR A 327 -13.73 8.01 -29.77
CA TYR A 327 -15.04 8.63 -29.59
C TYR A 327 -15.57 8.50 -28.15
N ARG A 328 -16.42 9.43 -27.72
CA ARG A 328 -17.10 9.41 -26.41
C ARG A 328 -18.36 10.25 -26.42
N GLU A 329 -19.23 10.03 -25.46
CA GLU A 329 -20.38 10.90 -25.18
C GLU A 329 -19.91 12.26 -24.68
N LYS A 330 -20.53 13.34 -25.16
CA LYS A 330 -20.15 14.72 -24.81
C LYS A 330 -20.58 15.07 -23.38
N ASN A 331 -19.74 15.78 -22.65
CA ASN A 331 -19.95 16.23 -21.25
C ASN A 331 -20.16 15.13 -20.19
N SER A 332 -20.12 13.82 -20.54
CA SER A 332 -20.41 12.72 -19.60
C SER A 332 -19.26 12.38 -18.64
N GLY A 333 -18.06 12.91 -18.86
CA GLY A 333 -16.84 12.51 -18.15
C GLY A 333 -16.30 11.13 -18.54
N SER A 334 -16.84 10.49 -19.59
CA SER A 334 -16.43 9.15 -20.03
C SER A 334 -15.01 9.09 -20.59
N GLU A 335 -14.39 7.92 -20.46
CA GLU A 335 -13.19 7.53 -21.22
C GLU A 335 -13.48 7.49 -22.73
N TRP A 336 -12.43 7.61 -23.54
CA TRP A 336 -12.52 7.52 -25.00
C TRP A 336 -12.53 6.05 -25.46
N TYR A 337 -13.64 5.62 -26.05
CA TYR A 337 -13.68 4.39 -26.84
C TYR A 337 -12.76 4.53 -28.06
N LYS A 338 -12.15 3.43 -28.50
CA LYS A 338 -11.21 3.42 -29.62
C LYS A 338 -11.58 2.35 -30.62
N ALA A 339 -11.63 2.72 -31.91
CA ALA A 339 -11.84 1.79 -33.01
C ALA A 339 -10.76 2.03 -34.08
N VAL A 340 -10.18 0.94 -34.61
CA VAL A 340 -9.07 1.00 -35.58
C VAL A 340 -9.52 0.42 -36.91
N THR A 341 -9.08 1.04 -38.02
CA THR A 341 -9.42 0.64 -39.39
C THR A 341 -8.25 0.92 -40.35
N PRO A 342 -7.95 0.03 -41.31
CA PRO A 342 -7.01 0.30 -42.40
C PRO A 342 -7.67 1.08 -43.56
N ARG A 343 -8.93 1.52 -43.42
CA ARG A 343 -9.69 2.26 -44.44
C ARG A 343 -9.88 3.71 -44.01
N GLU A 344 -10.02 4.63 -44.96
CA GLU A 344 -10.31 6.05 -44.72
C GLU A 344 -11.75 6.34 -44.23
N ASN A 345 -12.41 5.35 -43.64
CA ASN A 345 -13.74 5.46 -43.04
C ASN A 345 -13.98 4.35 -42.01
N ILE A 346 -14.89 4.62 -41.08
CA ILE A 346 -15.43 3.66 -40.11
C ILE A 346 -16.90 3.96 -39.80
N THR A 347 -17.67 2.91 -39.49
CA THR A 347 -18.99 3.06 -38.87
C THR A 347 -18.87 2.74 -37.39
N LEU A 348 -19.13 3.73 -36.53
CA LEU A 348 -19.31 3.52 -35.09
C LEU A 348 -20.73 3.02 -34.84
N SER A 349 -20.92 2.07 -33.91
CA SER A 349 -22.21 1.43 -33.64
C SER A 349 -22.42 1.11 -32.16
N ASN A 350 -23.64 0.71 -31.77
CA ASN A 350 -24.07 0.57 -30.37
C ASN A 350 -24.00 1.91 -29.59
N LEU A 351 -24.19 3.03 -30.30
CA LEU A 351 -24.28 4.37 -29.72
C LEU A 351 -25.65 4.56 -29.03
N LYS A 352 -25.72 5.48 -28.06
CA LYS A 352 -27.01 5.92 -27.50
C LYS A 352 -27.75 6.79 -28.53
N PRO A 353 -29.08 6.74 -28.62
CA PRO A 353 -29.89 7.69 -29.39
C PRO A 353 -29.99 9.06 -28.73
N ASN A 354 -30.37 10.08 -29.52
CA ASN A 354 -30.49 11.49 -29.10
C ASN A 354 -29.25 12.04 -28.34
N THR A 355 -28.06 11.51 -28.64
CA THR A 355 -26.86 11.70 -27.81
C THR A 355 -25.76 12.33 -28.66
N THR A 356 -25.15 13.40 -28.14
CA THR A 356 -24.02 14.06 -28.81
C THR A 356 -22.73 13.35 -28.44
N TYR A 357 -21.96 12.97 -29.46
CA TYR A 357 -20.65 12.33 -29.34
C TYR A 357 -19.56 13.27 -29.83
N GLU A 358 -18.47 13.34 -29.05
CA GLU A 358 -17.19 13.91 -29.46
C GLU A 358 -16.33 12.81 -30.07
N TYR A 359 -15.62 13.09 -31.16
CA TYR A 359 -14.67 12.16 -31.77
C TYR A 359 -13.39 12.85 -32.27
N THR A 360 -12.31 12.09 -32.39
CA THR A 360 -11.08 12.47 -33.09
C THR A 360 -10.67 11.34 -34.02
N VAL A 361 -10.08 11.69 -35.17
CA VAL A 361 -9.52 10.72 -36.11
C VAL A 361 -8.00 10.88 -36.12
N GLY A 362 -7.27 9.79 -35.92
CA GLY A 362 -5.82 9.78 -35.93
C GLY A 362 -5.25 8.86 -37.00
N SER A 363 -4.19 9.33 -37.65
CA SER A 363 -3.43 8.63 -38.69
C SER A 363 -2.18 7.98 -38.11
N SER A 364 -1.81 6.83 -38.68
CA SER A 364 -0.66 6.02 -38.25
C SER A 364 0.44 6.07 -39.30
N CYS A 365 1.60 6.62 -38.94
CA CYS A 365 2.84 6.56 -39.76
C CYS A 365 3.89 5.61 -39.15
N ASP A 366 3.59 5.04 -37.97
CA ASP A 366 4.31 4.00 -37.26
C ASP A 366 3.21 3.10 -36.67
N VAL A 367 3.17 1.80 -37.02
CA VAL A 367 2.05 0.91 -36.67
C VAL A 367 1.69 0.99 -35.18
N GLY A 368 0.47 1.45 -34.89
CA GLY A 368 -0.07 1.60 -33.53
C GLY A 368 0.17 2.96 -32.85
N LYS A 369 0.90 3.90 -33.47
CA LYS A 369 1.02 5.30 -33.02
C LYS A 369 0.13 6.19 -33.89
N TYR A 370 -0.78 6.94 -33.27
CA TYR A 370 -1.78 7.73 -34.01
C TYR A 370 -1.69 9.22 -33.69
N ILE A 371 -1.53 10.07 -34.70
CA ILE A 371 -1.62 11.53 -34.57
C ILE A 371 -3.05 11.97 -34.84
N HIS A 372 -3.76 12.31 -33.76
CA HIS A 372 -5.19 12.65 -33.77
C HIS A 372 -5.47 14.10 -34.18
N SER A 373 -6.61 14.27 -34.85
CA SER A 373 -7.20 15.56 -35.24
C SER A 373 -7.66 16.40 -34.04
N SER A 374 -8.11 17.63 -34.31
CA SER A 374 -9.04 18.34 -33.43
C SER A 374 -10.31 17.52 -33.18
N ILE A 375 -11.03 17.82 -32.10
CA ILE A 375 -12.32 17.19 -31.80
C ILE A 375 -13.37 17.63 -32.84
N TYR A 376 -14.09 16.64 -33.36
CA TYR A 376 -15.30 16.78 -34.17
C TYR A 376 -16.50 16.27 -33.36
N GLU A 377 -17.71 16.61 -33.80
CA GLU A 377 -18.95 16.25 -33.11
C GLU A 377 -20.01 15.70 -34.07
N PHE A 378 -20.88 14.83 -33.56
CA PHE A 378 -22.15 14.49 -34.19
C PHE A 378 -23.19 14.15 -33.11
N THR A 379 -24.48 14.25 -33.44
CA THR A 379 -25.57 13.86 -32.55
C THR A 379 -26.36 12.75 -33.19
N THR A 380 -26.48 11.60 -32.53
CA THR A 380 -27.31 10.49 -33.01
C THR A 380 -28.78 10.89 -33.08
N ILE A 381 -29.51 10.30 -34.02
CA ILE A 381 -30.95 10.56 -34.19
C ILE A 381 -31.68 10.12 -32.92
N ALA A 382 -32.74 10.84 -32.56
CA ALA A 382 -33.61 10.42 -31.47
C ALA A 382 -34.29 9.09 -31.79
N ARG A 383 -34.39 8.24 -30.77
CA ARG A 383 -35.21 7.03 -30.79
C ARG A 383 -36.48 7.38 -30.05
N ASP A 384 -37.60 7.46 -30.78
CA ASP A 384 -38.89 7.76 -30.17
C ASP A 384 -39.28 6.61 -29.22
N GLU A 385 -39.86 6.95 -28.06
CA GLU A 385 -40.28 5.95 -27.07
C GLU A 385 -41.52 5.20 -27.57
N ILE A 386 -41.31 4.00 -28.12
CA ILE A 386 -42.39 3.12 -28.60
C ILE A 386 -43.23 2.63 -27.42
N VAL A 387 -44.30 3.36 -27.13
CA VAL A 387 -45.40 2.91 -26.26
C VAL A 387 -46.18 1.83 -27.02
N PHE A 388 -46.14 0.59 -26.54
CA PHE A 388 -46.94 -0.50 -27.09
C PHE A 388 -48.45 -0.26 -26.85
N GLN A 389 -49.16 0.21 -27.87
CA GLN A 389 -50.60 0.48 -27.87
C GLN A 389 -51.23 0.13 -29.24
N GLY A 390 -51.80 -1.07 -29.35
CA GLY A 390 -52.64 -1.49 -30.48
C GLY A 390 -51.90 -1.97 -31.73
N CYS A 391 -52.55 -2.84 -32.49
CA CYS A 391 -52.12 -3.23 -33.84
C CYS A 391 -52.63 -2.22 -34.88
N GLY A 392 -51.84 -1.97 -35.92
CA GLY A 392 -52.19 -1.12 -37.07
C GLY A 392 -51.22 0.04 -37.28
N ILE A 393 -50.20 -0.17 -38.12
CA ILE A 393 -49.19 0.87 -38.43
C ILE A 393 -49.70 1.74 -39.59
N LYS A 394 -49.83 3.03 -39.33
CA LYS A 394 -50.28 4.05 -40.30
C LYS A 394 -49.15 5.05 -40.58
N PRO A 395 -49.12 5.71 -41.75
CA PRO A 395 -48.00 6.59 -42.13
C PRO A 395 -47.74 7.73 -41.12
N ASP A 396 -46.46 7.99 -40.82
CA ASP A 396 -46.05 9.16 -40.02
C ASP A 396 -46.27 10.46 -40.82
N PRO A 397 -47.04 11.45 -40.32
CA PRO A 397 -47.20 12.75 -40.95
C PRO A 397 -45.88 13.49 -41.29
N LYS A 398 -44.74 13.16 -40.66
CA LYS A 398 -43.43 13.75 -40.97
C LYS A 398 -42.84 13.28 -42.31
N ASP A 399 -43.14 12.07 -42.76
CA ASP A 399 -42.49 11.45 -43.94
C ASP A 399 -43.12 11.86 -45.29
N LEU A 400 -44.19 12.67 -45.26
CA LEU A 400 -44.92 13.16 -46.44
C LEU A 400 -44.14 14.15 -47.34
N THR A 401 -42.82 14.26 -47.19
CA THR A 401 -41.99 15.20 -47.97
C THR A 401 -41.56 14.65 -49.33
N ASN A 402 -41.37 13.33 -49.48
CA ASN A 402 -41.25 12.68 -50.77
C ASN A 402 -42.50 11.84 -51.09
N GLN A 403 -43.29 12.31 -52.06
CA GLN A 403 -44.51 11.66 -52.54
C GLN A 403 -44.35 11.09 -53.96
N THR A 404 -43.10 10.94 -54.44
CA THR A 404 -42.81 10.35 -55.75
C THR A 404 -43.09 8.85 -55.70
N PRO A 405 -44.05 8.32 -56.48
CA PRO A 405 -44.43 6.90 -56.40
C PRO A 405 -43.30 5.98 -56.87
N LEU A 406 -43.09 4.87 -56.16
CA LEU A 406 -42.14 3.82 -56.53
C LEU A 406 -42.61 3.10 -57.82
N PRO A 407 -41.84 3.07 -58.92
CA PRO A 407 -42.32 2.48 -60.19
C PRO A 407 -42.63 0.98 -60.11
N GLU A 408 -41.74 0.19 -59.51
CA GLU A 408 -41.82 -1.27 -59.41
C GLU A 408 -41.20 -1.71 -58.06
N LEU A 409 -41.61 -2.88 -57.54
CA LEU A 409 -41.16 -3.44 -56.26
C LEU A 409 -40.84 -4.93 -56.45
N PHE A 410 -39.67 -5.38 -56.00
CA PHE A 410 -39.14 -6.71 -56.28
C PHE A 410 -38.97 -7.57 -55.01
N PRO A 411 -38.93 -8.91 -55.15
CA PRO A 411 -38.49 -9.81 -54.08
C PRO A 411 -37.09 -9.44 -53.55
N ASN A 412 -36.95 -9.44 -52.22
CA ASN A 412 -35.81 -8.99 -51.41
C ASN A 412 -35.61 -7.47 -51.29
N ASP A 413 -36.46 -6.63 -51.90
CA ASP A 413 -36.48 -5.20 -51.55
C ASP A 413 -36.88 -5.02 -50.07
N VAL A 414 -36.35 -3.96 -49.43
CA VAL A 414 -36.60 -3.67 -48.00
C VAL A 414 -37.47 -2.42 -47.90
N ILE A 415 -38.75 -2.61 -47.57
CA ILE A 415 -39.71 -1.52 -47.38
C ILE A 415 -39.79 -1.10 -45.91
N SER A 416 -40.04 0.19 -45.66
CA SER A 416 -40.10 0.78 -44.32
C SER A 416 -41.50 1.27 -43.98
N ALA A 417 -42.03 0.78 -42.86
CA ALA A 417 -43.26 1.27 -42.23
C ALA A 417 -42.94 1.70 -40.79
N GLY A 418 -42.60 2.98 -40.61
CA GLY A 418 -41.94 3.46 -39.40
C GLY A 418 -40.58 2.79 -39.20
N ASP A 419 -40.21 2.52 -37.94
CA ASP A 419 -38.93 1.89 -37.56
C ASP A 419 -38.78 0.42 -37.99
N PHE A 420 -39.77 -0.18 -38.67
CA PHE A 420 -39.74 -1.60 -39.05
C PHE A 420 -39.30 -1.81 -40.51
N PRO A 421 -38.10 -2.39 -40.76
CA PRO A 421 -37.69 -2.85 -42.08
C PRO A 421 -38.30 -4.21 -42.40
N ILE A 422 -39.02 -4.30 -43.52
CA ILE A 422 -39.70 -5.50 -43.98
C ILE A 422 -39.05 -5.95 -45.29
N VAL A 423 -38.48 -7.16 -45.30
CA VAL A 423 -37.94 -7.78 -46.51
C VAL A 423 -39.11 -8.37 -47.30
N VAL A 424 -39.33 -7.89 -48.52
CA VAL A 424 -40.38 -8.39 -49.42
C VAL A 424 -40.03 -9.81 -49.89
N LEU A 425 -40.99 -10.74 -49.80
CA LEU A 425 -40.88 -12.08 -50.38
C LEU A 425 -41.57 -12.12 -51.75
N HIS A 426 -42.80 -11.63 -51.82
CA HIS A 426 -43.55 -11.46 -53.06
C HIS A 426 -44.25 -10.11 -53.08
N ALA A 427 -44.34 -9.50 -54.26
CA ALA A 427 -45.09 -8.28 -54.50
C ALA A 427 -45.80 -8.33 -55.85
N THR A 428 -46.94 -7.65 -55.92
CA THR A 428 -47.74 -7.41 -57.12
C THR A 428 -48.24 -5.97 -57.10
N GLY A 429 -48.33 -5.32 -58.25
CA GLY A 429 -48.65 -3.89 -58.35
C GLY A 429 -47.62 -3.11 -59.17
N SER A 430 -47.79 -1.80 -59.26
CA SER A 430 -46.91 -0.89 -60.01
C SER A 430 -47.21 0.58 -59.70
N ASN A 431 -46.29 1.48 -60.07
CA ASN A 431 -46.47 2.93 -60.07
C ASN A 431 -47.01 3.49 -58.74
N GLY A 432 -46.40 3.03 -57.64
CA GLY A 432 -46.64 3.49 -56.28
C GLY A 432 -47.53 2.59 -55.44
N THR A 433 -48.30 1.65 -56.01
CA THR A 433 -49.27 0.84 -55.26
C THR A 433 -49.00 -0.66 -55.38
N PHE A 434 -48.91 -1.35 -54.24
CA PHE A 434 -48.46 -2.75 -54.15
C PHE A 434 -49.21 -3.60 -53.12
N SER A 435 -49.35 -4.90 -53.39
CA SER A 435 -49.87 -5.95 -52.49
C SER A 435 -48.94 -7.16 -52.48
N GLY A 436 -48.73 -7.80 -51.33
CA GLY A 436 -47.74 -8.87 -51.18
C GLY A 436 -47.50 -9.35 -49.74
N ASP A 437 -46.41 -10.10 -49.55
CA ASP A 437 -45.97 -10.62 -48.26
C ASP A 437 -44.45 -10.50 -48.06
N GLY A 438 -44.03 -10.52 -46.80
CA GLY A 438 -42.63 -10.28 -46.41
C GLY A 438 -42.33 -10.72 -44.98
N TYR A 439 -41.14 -10.38 -44.47
CA TYR A 439 -40.76 -10.68 -43.09
C TYR A 439 -39.88 -9.60 -42.44
N VAL A 440 -39.88 -9.57 -41.10
CA VAL A 440 -38.96 -8.76 -40.28
C VAL A 440 -38.09 -9.68 -39.40
N THR A 441 -36.85 -9.26 -39.15
CA THR A 441 -35.83 -10.03 -38.39
C THR A 441 -35.40 -9.24 -37.15
N LEU A 442 -35.31 -9.89 -35.98
CA LEU A 442 -35.00 -9.21 -34.72
C LEU A 442 -33.47 -9.02 -34.52
N PRO A 443 -32.91 -7.79 -34.47
CA PRO A 443 -31.47 -7.56 -34.54
C PRO A 443 -30.61 -8.16 -33.41
N PHE A 444 -31.19 -8.56 -32.28
CA PHE A 444 -30.41 -9.08 -31.14
C PHE A 444 -29.83 -10.49 -31.42
N LEU A 445 -30.39 -11.24 -32.36
CA LEU A 445 -30.03 -12.64 -32.62
C LEU A 445 -28.73 -12.80 -33.43
N GLU A 446 -28.28 -11.78 -34.18
CA GLU A 446 -27.02 -11.85 -34.92
C GLU A 446 -25.80 -12.10 -34.01
N LYS A 447 -25.85 -11.60 -32.76
CA LYS A 447 -24.79 -11.82 -31.77
C LYS A 447 -24.63 -13.30 -31.35
N PHE A 448 -25.59 -14.16 -31.70
CA PHE A 448 -25.56 -15.60 -31.46
C PHE A 448 -25.36 -16.44 -32.74
N ARG A 449 -25.17 -15.82 -33.93
CA ARG A 449 -24.97 -16.50 -35.23
C ARG A 449 -24.01 -17.72 -35.10
N LYS A 450 -22.80 -17.52 -34.59
CA LYS A 450 -21.79 -18.59 -34.40
C LYS A 450 -22.20 -19.76 -33.49
N LEU A 451 -23.17 -19.57 -32.59
CA LEU A 451 -23.73 -20.63 -31.75
C LEU A 451 -24.88 -21.35 -32.45
N ILE A 452 -25.64 -20.64 -33.29
CA ILE A 452 -26.65 -21.23 -34.18
C ILE A 452 -25.94 -22.07 -35.25
N ASP A 453 -24.95 -21.50 -35.95
CA ASP A 453 -24.12 -22.19 -36.95
C ASP A 453 -23.49 -23.48 -36.36
N ALA A 454 -23.04 -23.44 -35.10
CA ALA A 454 -22.46 -24.59 -34.42
C ALA A 454 -23.50 -25.65 -33.98
N ALA A 455 -24.70 -25.24 -33.58
CA ALA A 455 -25.80 -26.16 -33.30
C ALA A 455 -26.34 -26.81 -34.58
N GLU A 456 -26.41 -26.06 -35.68
CA GLU A 456 -26.86 -26.53 -36.99
C GLU A 456 -25.85 -27.48 -37.65
N ALA A 457 -24.55 -27.30 -37.39
CA ALA A 457 -23.48 -28.25 -37.74
C ALA A 457 -23.49 -29.53 -36.89
N LEU A 458 -24.20 -29.54 -35.75
CA LEU A 458 -24.40 -30.70 -34.87
C LEU A 458 -25.80 -31.34 -35.01
N SER A 459 -26.65 -30.79 -35.87
CA SER A 459 -27.99 -31.33 -36.15
C SER A 459 -27.89 -32.63 -36.96
N PRO A 460 -28.69 -33.67 -36.64
CA PRO A 460 -28.76 -34.88 -37.45
C PRO A 460 -29.11 -34.56 -38.90
N LYS A 461 -28.43 -35.21 -39.84
CA LYS A 461 -28.70 -35.03 -41.28
C LYS A 461 -29.87 -35.89 -41.74
N ASP A 462 -30.67 -35.36 -42.66
CA ASP A 462 -31.64 -36.15 -43.41
C ASP A 462 -30.96 -37.01 -44.50
N GLY A 463 -31.76 -37.75 -45.28
CA GLY A 463 -31.27 -38.61 -46.36
C GLY A 463 -30.68 -37.86 -47.56
N GLU A 464 -30.76 -36.53 -47.58
CA GLU A 464 -30.32 -35.66 -48.68
C GLU A 464 -29.14 -34.75 -48.26
N GLY A 465 -28.81 -34.71 -46.96
CA GLY A 465 -27.65 -34.02 -46.37
C GLY A 465 -27.97 -32.72 -45.63
N ASN A 466 -29.25 -32.32 -45.55
CA ASN A 466 -29.68 -31.11 -44.87
C ASN A 466 -29.81 -31.35 -43.36
N SER A 467 -29.68 -30.29 -42.55
CA SER A 467 -29.86 -30.40 -41.10
C SER A 467 -31.33 -30.54 -40.75
N LYS A 468 -31.74 -31.59 -40.01
CA LYS A 468 -33.14 -31.81 -39.57
C LYS A 468 -33.71 -30.63 -38.78
N TRP A 469 -32.88 -29.76 -38.20
CA TRP A 469 -33.29 -28.56 -37.46
C TRP A 469 -32.75 -27.28 -38.11
N ASN A 470 -33.55 -26.60 -38.93
CA ASN A 470 -33.25 -25.25 -39.41
C ASN A 470 -33.68 -24.21 -38.35
N LEU A 471 -32.73 -23.76 -37.53
CA LEU A 471 -33.00 -22.73 -36.52
C LEU A 471 -32.96 -21.30 -37.08
N SER A 472 -32.50 -21.10 -38.31
CA SER A 472 -32.33 -19.77 -38.92
C SER A 472 -33.63 -19.19 -39.50
N GLU A 473 -34.58 -20.05 -39.90
CA GLU A 473 -35.88 -19.65 -40.43
C GLU A 473 -36.88 -19.32 -39.31
N ASN A 474 -36.84 -20.09 -38.22
CA ASN A 474 -37.71 -19.99 -37.04
C ASN A 474 -37.47 -18.74 -36.15
N THR A 475 -36.93 -17.66 -36.71
CA THR A 475 -36.61 -16.40 -36.01
C THR A 475 -37.16 -15.14 -36.71
N ARG A 476 -38.01 -15.32 -37.73
CA ARG A 476 -38.57 -14.27 -38.59
C ARG A 476 -40.07 -14.12 -38.35
N ILE A 477 -40.58 -12.90 -38.33
CA ILE A 477 -42.03 -12.63 -38.18
C ILE A 477 -42.61 -12.34 -39.56
N LYS A 478 -43.66 -13.08 -39.96
CA LYS A 478 -44.34 -12.89 -41.26
C LYS A 478 -45.26 -11.66 -41.24
N ILE A 479 -45.19 -10.90 -42.32
CA ILE A 479 -45.92 -9.65 -42.57
C ILE A 479 -46.70 -9.79 -43.89
N THR A 480 -47.91 -9.24 -43.96
CA THR A 480 -48.68 -9.09 -45.20
C THR A 480 -49.09 -7.64 -45.41
N PHE A 481 -49.21 -7.23 -46.67
CA PHE A 481 -49.61 -5.88 -47.05
C PHE A 481 -50.51 -5.92 -48.28
N ASP A 482 -51.58 -5.12 -48.28
CA ASP A 482 -52.49 -5.01 -49.42
C ASP A 482 -52.73 -3.54 -49.78
N ASN A 483 -52.60 -3.24 -51.06
CA ASN A 483 -52.89 -1.96 -51.67
C ASN A 483 -52.14 -0.77 -51.02
N ILE A 484 -50.91 -1.02 -50.56
CA ILE A 484 -50.07 -0.03 -49.88
C ILE A 484 -49.40 0.92 -50.89
N GLY A 485 -49.28 2.18 -50.48
CA GLY A 485 -48.55 3.21 -51.21
C GLY A 485 -47.09 3.28 -50.80
N LEU A 486 -46.16 3.18 -51.75
CA LEU A 486 -44.72 3.32 -51.53
C LEU A 486 -44.13 4.46 -52.36
N ASN A 487 -43.22 5.23 -51.74
CA ASN A 487 -42.43 6.23 -52.44
C ASN A 487 -41.08 5.67 -52.93
N THR A 488 -40.33 6.46 -53.72
CA THR A 488 -39.00 6.08 -54.23
C THR A 488 -37.92 5.84 -53.16
N ASP A 489 -38.18 6.18 -51.90
CA ASP A 489 -37.30 5.86 -50.75
C ASP A 489 -37.73 4.54 -50.06
N PHE A 490 -38.60 3.75 -50.69
CA PHE A 490 -39.20 2.50 -50.20
C PHE A 490 -39.99 2.66 -48.89
N LYS A 491 -40.50 3.88 -48.60
CA LYS A 491 -41.31 4.19 -47.42
C LYS A 491 -42.81 4.12 -47.68
N LEU A 492 -43.57 3.68 -46.67
CA LEU A 492 -45.02 3.66 -46.64
C LEU A 492 -45.62 5.09 -46.62
N ILE A 493 -46.27 5.50 -47.72
CA ILE A 493 -46.97 6.79 -47.85
C ILE A 493 -48.50 6.66 -47.79
N SER A 494 -49.07 5.48 -48.02
CA SER A 494 -50.50 5.20 -47.82
C SER A 494 -50.78 3.70 -47.60
N GLY A 495 -52.00 3.36 -47.20
CA GLY A 495 -52.36 1.98 -46.81
C GLY A 495 -51.91 1.64 -45.39
N GLU A 496 -51.99 0.35 -45.06
CA GLU A 496 -51.71 -0.20 -43.72
C GLU A 496 -51.03 -1.56 -43.87
N ILE A 497 -49.95 -1.79 -43.12
CA ILE A 497 -49.23 -3.07 -43.12
C ILE A 497 -49.65 -3.88 -41.89
N VAL A 498 -49.95 -5.16 -42.10
CA VAL A 498 -50.53 -6.06 -41.10
C VAL A 498 -49.52 -7.15 -40.75
N ALA A 499 -49.15 -7.24 -39.47
CA ALA A 499 -48.45 -8.41 -38.96
C ALA A 499 -49.44 -9.58 -38.85
N GLY A 500 -49.05 -10.78 -39.28
CA GLY A 500 -49.92 -11.97 -39.34
C GLY A 500 -50.22 -12.61 -37.98
N TYR A 501 -50.63 -11.80 -36.98
CA TYR A 501 -50.87 -12.23 -35.60
C TYR A 501 -52.20 -11.66 -35.09
N ASP A 502 -53.16 -12.55 -34.82
CA ASP A 502 -54.38 -12.24 -34.06
C ASP A 502 -54.18 -12.67 -32.60
N ALA A 503 -54.60 -11.83 -31.66
CA ALA A 503 -54.55 -12.11 -30.23
C ALA A 503 -55.74 -12.96 -29.73
N GLY A 504 -56.75 -13.20 -30.57
CA GLY A 504 -57.97 -13.93 -30.23
C GLY A 504 -57.95 -15.44 -30.50
N ASN A 505 -57.28 -15.89 -31.56
CA ASN A 505 -57.27 -17.30 -31.98
C ASN A 505 -55.99 -17.62 -32.80
N TRP A 506 -55.43 -18.83 -32.68
CA TRP A 506 -54.11 -19.16 -33.25
C TRP A 506 -54.12 -19.72 -34.68
N ASP A 507 -55.29 -20.15 -35.18
CA ASP A 507 -55.54 -20.90 -36.43
C ASP A 507 -55.00 -20.27 -37.74
N ASN A 508 -54.47 -19.05 -37.71
CA ASN A 508 -53.90 -18.34 -38.86
C ASN A 508 -52.36 -18.25 -38.84
N MET A 509 -51.69 -18.86 -37.86
CA MET A 509 -50.23 -18.95 -37.87
C MET A 509 -49.79 -19.99 -38.92
N LEU A 510 -49.36 -19.52 -40.10
CA LEU A 510 -49.02 -20.38 -41.25
C LEU A 510 -48.04 -21.49 -40.86
N ASP A 511 -48.53 -22.74 -40.90
CA ASP A 511 -47.87 -23.97 -40.49
C ASP A 511 -47.29 -23.98 -39.06
N GLY A 512 -47.86 -23.19 -38.15
CA GLY A 512 -47.68 -23.35 -36.70
C GLY A 512 -48.31 -24.65 -36.21
N ASP A 513 -49.60 -24.84 -36.50
CA ASP A 513 -50.31 -26.08 -36.16
C ASP A 513 -49.74 -27.27 -36.93
N LYS A 514 -49.36 -27.09 -38.20
CA LYS A 514 -48.69 -28.16 -38.97
C LYS A 514 -47.32 -28.51 -38.38
N LEU A 515 -46.53 -27.56 -37.89
CA LEU A 515 -45.28 -27.87 -37.18
C LEU A 515 -45.54 -28.62 -35.86
N VAL A 516 -46.61 -28.31 -35.13
CA VAL A 516 -46.99 -29.04 -33.92
C VAL A 516 -47.51 -30.45 -34.25
N ASP A 517 -48.34 -30.60 -35.28
CA ASP A 517 -48.89 -31.88 -35.74
C ASP A 517 -47.81 -32.76 -36.41
N ASP A 518 -46.90 -32.21 -37.21
CA ASP A 518 -45.79 -32.94 -37.81
C ASP A 518 -44.74 -33.33 -36.75
N ILE A 519 -44.50 -32.48 -35.73
CA ILE A 519 -43.67 -32.87 -34.57
C ILE A 519 -44.38 -33.94 -33.74
N ALA A 520 -45.68 -33.82 -33.49
CA ALA A 520 -46.46 -34.82 -32.75
C ALA A 520 -46.49 -36.16 -33.50
N ALA A 521 -46.78 -36.14 -34.81
CA ALA A 521 -46.77 -37.32 -35.67
C ALA A 521 -45.36 -37.91 -35.84
N ALA A 522 -44.30 -37.10 -35.88
CA ALA A 522 -42.93 -37.58 -35.85
C ALA A 522 -42.61 -38.27 -34.51
N PHE A 523 -42.96 -37.65 -33.37
CA PHE A 523 -42.75 -38.27 -32.05
C PHE A 523 -43.61 -39.53 -31.84
N GLU A 524 -44.87 -39.56 -32.28
CA GLU A 524 -45.71 -40.77 -32.24
C GLU A 524 -45.16 -41.86 -33.16
N LYS A 525 -44.67 -41.51 -34.36
CA LYS A 525 -44.07 -42.47 -35.29
C LYS A 525 -42.74 -43.03 -34.78
N GLU A 526 -41.84 -42.18 -34.27
CA GLU A 526 -40.53 -42.59 -33.77
C GLU A 526 -40.69 -43.36 -32.44
N ALA A 527 -41.70 -43.01 -31.61
CA ALA A 527 -42.13 -43.84 -30.49
C ALA A 527 -42.71 -45.19 -30.94
N ALA A 528 -43.54 -45.24 -31.99
CA ALA A 528 -44.11 -46.48 -32.52
C ALA A 528 -43.08 -47.38 -33.22
N GLU A 529 -41.99 -46.82 -33.77
CA GLU A 529 -40.86 -47.57 -34.31
C GLU A 529 -39.97 -48.13 -33.18
N LEU A 530 -39.66 -47.34 -32.14
CA LEU A 530 -39.03 -47.86 -30.91
C LEU A 530 -39.88 -48.94 -30.21
N GLN A 531 -41.21 -48.78 -30.21
CA GLN A 531 -42.14 -49.78 -29.67
C GLN A 531 -42.16 -51.07 -30.53
N LYS A 532 -41.71 -51.06 -31.78
CA LYS A 532 -41.51 -52.26 -32.61
C LYS A 532 -40.18 -52.94 -32.34
N GLU A 533 -39.07 -52.20 -32.26
CA GLU A 533 -37.75 -52.76 -31.95
C GLU A 533 -37.72 -53.50 -30.59
N ILE A 534 -38.59 -53.11 -29.66
CA ILE A 534 -38.75 -53.76 -28.34
C ILE A 534 -39.60 -55.05 -28.40
N ASN A 535 -40.31 -55.36 -29.49
CA ASN A 535 -41.36 -56.38 -29.53
C ASN A 535 -41.23 -57.50 -30.60
N GLU A 536 -40.18 -57.54 -31.43
CA GLU A 536 -39.90 -58.73 -32.27
C GLU A 536 -38.90 -59.69 -31.57
N PRO A 537 -39.15 -61.02 -31.58
CA PRO A 537 -38.33 -62.00 -30.87
C PRO A 537 -37.08 -62.46 -31.65
N GLU A 538 -36.09 -63.00 -30.91
CA GLU A 538 -34.81 -63.54 -31.41
C GLU A 538 -34.94 -64.64 -32.49
N ILE A 539 -33.84 -64.92 -33.24
CA ILE A 539 -33.21 -66.28 -33.26
C ILE A 539 -31.84 -66.36 -34.00
N THR A 540 -30.80 -66.71 -33.22
CA THR A 540 -29.59 -67.54 -33.48
C THR A 540 -28.50 -67.24 -34.55
N GLN A 541 -27.26 -67.10 -34.03
CA GLN A 541 -26.02 -67.87 -34.34
C GLN A 541 -25.29 -67.68 -35.71
N ASN A 542 -23.96 -67.83 -35.82
CA ASN A 542 -23.07 -68.81 -35.14
C ASN A 542 -21.57 -68.41 -35.03
N THR A 543 -20.88 -69.04 -34.05
CA THR A 543 -19.44 -69.43 -33.89
C THR A 543 -18.25 -68.64 -34.53
N GLU A 544 -17.02 -68.60 -33.98
CA GLU A 544 -16.39 -69.32 -32.85
C GLU A 544 -15.23 -68.52 -32.17
N VAL A 545 -14.67 -69.04 -31.07
CA VAL A 545 -13.61 -68.41 -30.23
C VAL A 545 -12.50 -69.43 -29.90
N PRO A 546 -11.23 -69.00 -29.73
CA PRO A 546 -10.49 -69.36 -28.49
C PRO A 546 -9.47 -68.30 -28.00
N THR A 547 -9.08 -68.17 -26.72
CA THR A 547 -9.62 -68.61 -25.40
C THR A 547 -8.83 -67.93 -24.26
N ASN A 548 -9.51 -67.54 -23.15
CA ASN A 548 -9.22 -67.72 -21.70
C ASN A 548 -7.79 -67.47 -21.12
N SER A 549 -7.58 -67.21 -19.83
CA SER A 549 -8.38 -67.30 -18.57
C SER A 549 -8.05 -66.09 -17.65
N GLY A 550 -8.84 -65.62 -16.68
CA GLY A 550 -9.74 -66.29 -15.72
C GLY A 550 -9.09 -66.28 -14.32
N GLN A 551 -9.78 -66.06 -13.18
CA GLN A 551 -11.23 -65.95 -12.95
C GLN A 551 -11.55 -65.16 -11.64
N ASP A 552 -12.79 -64.65 -11.57
CA ASP A 552 -13.54 -63.94 -10.49
C ASP A 552 -13.62 -64.64 -9.11
N PRO A 553 -14.30 -64.11 -8.03
CA PRO A 553 -15.26 -62.97 -7.98
C PRO A 553 -15.11 -61.93 -6.83
N ALA A 554 -15.96 -60.90 -6.86
CA ALA A 554 -16.17 -59.84 -5.86
C ALA A 554 -17.03 -60.23 -4.62
N VAL A 555 -17.14 -59.33 -3.63
CA VAL A 555 -18.42 -58.85 -3.01
C VAL A 555 -18.21 -57.65 -2.06
N ILE A 556 -19.27 -56.85 -1.91
CA ILE A 556 -19.43 -55.54 -1.21
C ILE A 556 -19.77 -55.75 0.28
N PRO A 557 -19.25 -54.97 1.27
CA PRO A 557 -20.05 -53.85 1.82
C PRO A 557 -19.33 -52.62 2.45
N ASN A 558 -20.09 -51.52 2.48
CA ASN A 558 -19.98 -50.34 3.36
C ASN A 558 -20.74 -50.63 4.70
N PRO A 559 -20.77 -49.76 5.73
CA PRO A 559 -19.88 -48.67 6.16
C PRO A 559 -19.51 -48.81 7.67
N THR A 560 -19.12 -47.71 8.35
CA THR A 560 -19.53 -47.26 9.73
C THR A 560 -18.37 -46.63 10.54
N ASN A 561 -18.71 -45.81 11.54
CA ASN A 561 -17.83 -44.89 12.26
C ASN A 561 -17.08 -45.49 13.49
N GLU A 562 -16.07 -44.71 13.92
CA GLU A 562 -15.76 -44.34 15.33
C GLU A 562 -14.81 -45.16 16.24
N VAL A 563 -14.23 -44.39 17.19
CA VAL A 563 -13.43 -44.76 18.39
C VAL A 563 -11.92 -45.09 18.21
N THR A 564 -11.12 -44.75 19.23
CA THR A 564 -9.63 -44.76 19.34
C THR A 564 -9.17 -45.44 20.65
N PRO A 565 -7.86 -45.59 21.00
CA PRO A 565 -6.63 -45.71 20.20
C PRO A 565 -6.06 -47.16 20.24
N PRO A 566 -5.25 -47.71 21.21
CA PRO A 566 -4.18 -47.20 22.11
C PRO A 566 -2.78 -47.89 22.00
N VAL A 567 -1.72 -47.10 22.20
CA VAL A 567 -0.39 -47.39 22.84
C VAL A 567 0.40 -48.69 22.52
N SER A 568 1.64 -48.50 22.07
CA SER A 568 2.84 -49.25 22.53
C SER A 568 4.13 -48.43 22.33
N ASN A 569 5.31 -48.80 22.87
CA ASN A 569 5.77 -48.96 24.27
C ASN A 569 7.14 -49.71 24.28
N VAL A 570 7.95 -49.56 25.35
CA VAL A 570 9.26 -50.22 25.64
C VAL A 570 10.41 -49.96 24.61
N THR A 571 11.73 -49.93 24.90
CA THR A 571 12.52 -50.20 26.14
C THR A 571 13.78 -49.29 26.22
N THR A 572 14.34 -49.13 27.42
CA THR A 572 15.66 -48.53 27.77
C THR A 572 16.69 -49.66 28.08
N PRO A 573 17.77 -49.56 28.90
CA PRO A 573 18.64 -48.47 29.41
C PRO A 573 20.13 -48.84 29.07
N PRO A 574 21.19 -48.69 29.91
CA PRO A 574 21.55 -47.80 31.05
C PRO A 574 22.87 -47.03 30.77
N VAL A 575 23.66 -46.36 31.64
CA VAL A 575 23.72 -45.88 33.06
C VAL A 575 24.46 -44.50 33.00
N THR A 576 24.94 -43.71 33.99
CA THR A 576 25.16 -43.63 35.47
C THR A 576 25.31 -42.11 35.80
N ASN A 577 25.40 -41.52 37.01
CA ASN A 577 25.27 -41.90 38.44
C ASN A 577 24.86 -40.63 39.24
N THR A 578 24.71 -40.73 40.58
CA THR A 578 24.43 -39.63 41.53
C THR A 578 25.69 -39.27 42.39
N PRO A 579 25.71 -38.32 43.38
CA PRO A 579 24.80 -38.16 44.57
C PRO A 579 24.41 -36.68 44.89
N THR A 580 23.65 -36.28 45.93
CA THR A 580 23.14 -36.95 47.17
C THR A 580 21.76 -36.36 47.60
N ASN A 581 21.11 -36.90 48.66
CA ASN A 581 19.68 -36.73 48.99
C ASN A 581 19.41 -36.18 50.44
N PRO A 582 18.15 -35.82 50.83
CA PRO A 582 17.78 -35.26 52.15
C PRO A 582 16.96 -36.22 53.05
N THR A 583 16.58 -35.80 54.28
CA THR A 583 15.35 -36.25 55.02
C THR A 583 15.15 -35.47 56.35
N GLY A 584 13.92 -35.47 56.92
CA GLY A 584 13.61 -35.01 58.29
C GLY A 584 12.19 -34.43 58.47
N GLY A 585 11.50 -34.74 59.59
CA GLY A 585 10.09 -34.33 59.84
C GLY A 585 9.73 -34.04 61.31
N THR A 586 8.49 -33.59 61.55
CA THR A 586 7.84 -33.19 62.84
C THR A 586 7.53 -34.37 63.79
N PRO A 587 7.24 -34.20 65.11
CA PRO A 587 6.21 -33.31 65.69
C PRO A 587 6.50 -32.64 67.09
N VAL A 588 5.43 -32.22 67.78
CA VAL A 588 5.27 -31.29 68.94
C VAL A 588 5.13 -32.04 70.29
N PRO A 589 5.66 -31.58 71.47
CA PRO A 589 4.83 -30.86 72.49
C PRO A 589 5.49 -29.95 73.59
N SER A 590 4.70 -28.97 74.07
CA SER A 590 4.47 -28.46 75.46
C SER A 590 5.58 -28.09 76.49
N ASN A 591 5.48 -26.86 77.01
CA ASN A 591 5.81 -26.28 78.34
C ASN A 591 6.39 -27.16 79.49
N ASN A 592 7.37 -26.62 80.28
CA ASN A 592 7.06 -26.05 81.63
C ASN A 592 8.15 -25.17 82.33
N THR A 593 7.67 -24.20 83.12
CA THR A 593 8.18 -23.52 84.35
C THR A 593 9.67 -23.33 84.76
N ASN A 594 9.95 -22.07 85.13
CA ASN A 594 10.65 -21.54 86.35
C ASN A 594 12.19 -21.47 86.50
N ALA A 595 12.63 -20.32 87.02
CA ALA A 595 13.94 -20.03 87.63
C ALA A 595 13.86 -20.02 89.18
N PRO A 596 14.98 -20.06 89.93
CA PRO A 596 15.47 -18.88 90.70
C PRO A 596 17.02 -18.90 90.91
N PRO A 597 17.67 -18.11 91.82
CA PRO A 597 17.31 -16.86 92.51
C PRO A 597 18.35 -15.71 92.32
N LYS A 598 18.17 -14.62 93.10
CA LYS A 598 18.92 -13.34 93.18
C LYS A 598 20.12 -13.39 94.17
N PRO A 599 21.15 -12.53 94.07
CA PRO A 599 21.24 -11.29 94.87
C PRO A 599 21.61 -10.06 94.00
N THR A 600 21.19 -8.80 94.23
CA THR A 600 21.17 -7.93 95.44
C THR A 600 22.53 -7.39 95.86
N GLU A 601 22.92 -6.20 95.37
CA GLU A 601 23.18 -5.02 96.23
C GLU A 601 23.31 -3.70 95.44
N ASN A 602 23.61 -2.59 96.16
CA ASN A 602 23.49 -1.20 95.69
C ASN A 602 24.76 -0.64 95.03
N SER A 603 24.60 0.33 94.13
CA SER A 603 25.41 1.56 94.17
C SER A 603 24.69 2.73 93.50
N ASN A 604 24.65 3.88 94.19
CA ASN A 604 24.30 5.15 93.56
C ASN A 604 25.57 5.73 92.91
N THR A 605 25.52 5.99 91.61
CA THR A 605 26.44 6.93 90.95
C THR A 605 25.65 7.85 90.03
N THR A 606 25.70 9.14 90.32
CA THR A 606 24.98 10.17 89.55
C THR A 606 25.73 10.46 88.26
N GLU A 607 25.51 9.67 87.20
CA GLU A 607 25.94 10.08 85.86
C GLU A 607 25.33 11.46 85.54
N PRO A 608 26.10 12.40 84.95
CA PRO A 608 25.55 13.66 84.49
C PRO A 608 24.50 13.41 83.40
N LYS A 609 23.44 14.22 83.36
CA LYS A 609 22.48 14.21 82.26
C LYS A 609 23.22 14.35 80.94
N LYS A 610 23.15 13.33 80.08
CA LYS A 610 23.60 13.42 78.69
C LYS A 610 22.65 14.37 77.95
N GLU A 611 23.02 15.65 77.89
CA GLU A 611 22.32 16.63 77.07
C GLU A 611 22.28 16.13 75.61
N GLY A 612 21.08 15.99 75.07
CA GLY A 612 20.87 15.54 73.70
C GLY A 612 21.54 16.51 72.73
N LYS A 613 22.15 16.00 71.65
CA LYS A 613 22.84 16.87 70.70
C LYS A 613 21.84 17.85 70.05
N PRO A 614 22.12 19.17 70.03
CA PRO A 614 21.17 20.16 69.53
C PRO A 614 20.84 19.93 68.05
N PHE A 615 19.54 19.98 67.75
CA PHE A 615 18.97 19.72 66.43
C PHE A 615 17.69 20.53 66.24
N SER A 616 17.34 20.83 64.99
CA SER A 616 16.03 21.31 64.60
C SER A 616 15.20 20.21 63.93
N SER A 617 13.89 20.24 64.12
CA SER A 617 12.96 19.44 63.34
C SER A 617 12.96 19.91 61.89
N LYS A 618 13.27 19.02 60.94
CA LYS A 618 13.38 19.37 59.51
C LYS A 618 12.05 19.17 58.80
N GLU A 619 11.55 17.94 58.82
CA GLU A 619 10.40 17.51 58.02
C GLU A 619 9.73 16.29 58.69
N LEU A 620 8.41 16.33 58.83
CA LEU A 620 7.59 15.18 59.24
C LEU A 620 6.97 14.53 57.99
N TYR A 621 6.95 13.20 57.94
CA TYR A 621 6.35 12.42 56.87
C TYR A 621 5.23 11.50 57.38
N ALA A 622 4.18 11.34 56.58
CA ALA A 622 3.23 10.23 56.68
C ALA A 622 3.42 9.32 55.45
N ILE A 623 3.61 8.02 55.70
CA ILE A 623 3.99 7.03 54.69
C ILE A 623 2.95 5.90 54.73
N GLY A 624 2.15 5.80 53.67
CA GLY A 624 1.18 4.73 53.45
C GLY A 624 1.72 3.62 52.57
N LEU A 625 1.19 2.40 52.78
CA LEU A 625 1.37 1.23 51.92
C LEU A 625 0.01 0.84 51.34
N ASN A 626 -0.05 0.61 50.02
CA ASN A 626 -1.24 0.04 49.38
C ASN A 626 -1.29 -1.49 49.57
N SER A 627 -0.14 -2.13 49.39
CA SER A 627 0.12 -3.55 49.61
C SER A 627 1.62 -3.74 49.97
N LYS A 628 2.08 -4.97 50.20
CA LYS A 628 3.48 -5.25 50.56
C LYS A 628 4.48 -4.94 49.43
N ASP A 629 4.03 -5.00 48.19
CA ASP A 629 4.87 -4.97 46.99
C ASP A 629 4.70 -3.69 46.15
N GLU A 630 3.90 -2.73 46.64
CA GLU A 630 3.61 -1.45 45.98
C GLU A 630 4.51 -0.29 46.46
N PRO A 631 4.69 0.76 45.63
CA PRO A 631 5.50 1.93 45.99
C PRO A 631 4.89 2.73 47.14
N LYS A 632 5.77 3.23 48.03
CA LYS A 632 5.36 3.94 49.25
C LYS A 632 4.77 5.31 48.93
N ARG A 633 3.54 5.58 49.37
CA ARG A 633 2.84 6.85 49.16
C ARG A 633 3.17 7.81 50.31
N VAL A 634 3.80 8.95 50.01
CA VAL A 634 4.40 9.84 51.03
C VAL A 634 3.81 11.25 50.99
N ALA A 635 3.25 11.71 52.12
CA ALA A 635 2.99 13.12 52.41
C ALA A 635 4.06 13.68 53.37
N LYS A 636 4.33 14.98 53.32
CA LYS A 636 5.27 15.67 54.23
C LYS A 636 4.60 16.80 55.03
N THR A 637 5.35 17.61 55.79
CA THR A 637 4.79 18.65 56.66
C THR A 637 3.82 19.57 55.90
N GLY A 638 2.65 19.80 56.49
CA GLY A 638 1.59 20.64 55.92
C GLY A 638 0.79 19.99 54.79
N GLN A 639 0.99 18.71 54.50
CA GLN A 639 0.30 17.98 53.43
C GLN A 639 -0.62 16.88 53.94
N THR A 640 -1.56 16.46 53.07
CA THR A 640 -2.50 15.37 53.33
C THR A 640 -2.18 14.12 52.50
N LEU A 641 -2.14 12.97 53.15
CA LEU A 641 -2.16 11.64 52.51
C LEU A 641 -3.61 11.17 52.39
N TYR A 642 -4.05 10.84 51.18
CA TYR A 642 -5.44 10.43 50.93
C TYR A 642 -5.59 8.92 50.74
N TYR A 643 -6.61 8.35 51.37
CA TYR A 643 -7.07 6.98 51.15
C TYR A 643 -8.51 6.97 50.62
N ILE A 644 -8.86 5.95 49.83
CA ILE A 644 -10.19 5.79 49.22
C ILE A 644 -10.95 4.64 49.88
N ASN A 645 -12.12 4.93 50.45
CA ASN A 645 -13.03 3.92 50.97
C ASN A 645 -13.79 3.24 49.83
N LYS A 646 -13.44 1.99 49.53
CA LYS A 646 -14.18 1.12 48.59
C LYS A 646 -15.35 0.47 49.33
N ALA A 647 -16.47 1.17 49.46
CA ALA A 647 -17.65 0.81 50.27
C ALA A 647 -17.97 -0.71 50.33
N SER A 648 -17.44 -1.40 51.37
CA SER A 648 -17.44 -2.88 51.47
C SER A 648 -17.70 -3.40 52.90
N LEU A 649 -18.61 -2.75 53.65
CA LEU A 649 -19.18 -3.22 54.94
C LEU A 649 -18.19 -3.55 56.09
N LEU A 650 -16.90 -3.32 55.92
CA LEU A 650 -15.84 -3.58 56.89
C LEU A 650 -15.07 -2.28 57.15
N ASN A 651 -14.91 -1.94 58.43
CA ASN A 651 -14.21 -0.74 58.89
C ASN A 651 -12.72 -0.76 58.49
N GLU A 652 -12.40 -0.29 57.27
CA GLU A 652 -11.07 -0.42 56.70
C GLU A 652 -10.03 0.34 57.54
N LYS A 653 -8.84 -0.25 57.64
CA LYS A 653 -7.71 0.28 58.41
C LYS A 653 -6.43 0.14 57.60
N LYS A 654 -5.78 1.26 57.28
CA LYS A 654 -4.50 1.27 56.58
C LYS A 654 -3.36 1.57 57.53
N GLU A 655 -2.35 0.71 57.51
CA GLU A 655 -1.12 0.90 58.27
C GLU A 655 -0.35 2.10 57.71
N THR A 656 -0.13 3.11 58.55
CA THR A 656 0.56 4.35 58.17
C THR A 656 1.73 4.57 59.12
N THR A 657 2.92 4.73 58.55
CA THR A 657 4.14 5.08 59.32
C THR A 657 4.30 6.59 59.35
N PHE A 658 4.47 7.16 60.54
CA PHE A 658 4.80 8.56 60.74
C PHE A 658 6.28 8.68 61.13
N LEU A 659 7.05 9.45 60.36
CA LEU A 659 8.52 9.53 60.45
C LEU A 659 8.99 10.99 60.50
N LEU A 660 9.68 11.34 61.58
CA LEU A 660 10.34 12.62 61.78
C LEU A 660 11.80 12.57 61.31
N VAL A 661 12.19 13.53 60.47
CA VAL A 661 13.59 13.77 60.10
C VAL A 661 14.10 15.06 60.75
N ASN A 662 15.29 14.97 61.36
CA ASN A 662 15.94 16.06 62.10
C ASN A 662 17.15 16.61 61.33
N ASN A 663 17.60 17.81 61.68
CA ASN A 663 18.84 18.39 61.21
C ASN A 663 19.73 18.87 62.38
N PRO A 664 20.94 18.31 62.58
CA PRO A 664 21.50 17.13 61.93
C PRO A 664 20.71 15.84 62.27
N ASN A 665 20.74 14.84 61.37
CA ASN A 665 19.97 13.61 61.56
C ASN A 665 20.69 12.58 62.45
N TYR A 666 20.86 12.89 63.74
CA TYR A 666 21.50 11.98 64.71
C TYR A 666 20.72 10.67 64.90
N ALA A 667 21.41 9.60 65.32
CA ALA A 667 20.74 8.39 65.80
C ALA A 667 19.92 8.66 67.08
N GLU A 668 18.81 7.95 67.29
CA GLU A 668 17.88 8.19 68.42
C GLU A 668 18.58 8.22 69.78
N LYS A 669 19.57 7.35 70.00
CA LYS A 669 20.41 7.29 71.22
C LYS A 669 21.26 8.54 71.52
N LEU A 670 21.24 9.56 70.65
CA LEU A 670 21.93 10.84 70.80
C LEU A 670 20.96 12.04 70.91
N VAL A 671 19.66 11.76 70.88
CA VAL A 671 18.56 12.72 71.02
C VAL A 671 17.98 12.58 72.43
N ASP A 672 17.65 13.69 73.10
CA ASP A 672 17.04 13.61 74.42
C ASP A 672 15.58 13.13 74.31
N LYS A 673 15.13 12.32 75.27
CA LYS A 673 13.80 11.69 75.23
C LYS A 673 12.66 12.72 75.24
N GLU A 674 12.80 13.84 75.94
CA GLU A 674 11.77 14.87 76.01
C GLU A 674 11.78 15.80 74.78
N SER A 675 12.82 15.74 73.94
CA SER A 675 13.00 16.63 72.77
C SER A 675 12.23 16.22 71.50
N ILE A 676 11.47 15.12 71.55
CA ILE A 676 10.49 14.72 70.52
C ILE A 676 9.20 14.28 71.22
N LYS A 677 8.11 14.99 70.97
CA LYS A 677 6.77 14.66 71.48
C LYS A 677 5.76 14.55 70.34
N TRP A 678 4.79 13.65 70.50
CA TRP A 678 3.81 13.33 69.47
C TRP A 678 2.38 13.54 69.97
N THR A 679 1.53 14.12 69.12
CA THR A 679 0.08 14.15 69.32
C THR A 679 -0.64 13.59 68.10
N VAL A 680 -1.80 12.96 68.33
CA VAL A 680 -2.68 12.46 67.27
C VAL A 680 -4.09 12.95 67.55
N ASN A 681 -4.67 13.71 66.62
CA ASN A 681 -5.94 14.42 66.77
C ASN A 681 -5.98 15.31 68.03
N GLY A 682 -4.86 15.97 68.33
CA GLY A 682 -4.67 16.81 69.53
C GLY A 682 -4.29 16.04 70.80
N THR A 683 -4.66 14.75 70.90
CA THR A 683 -4.36 13.91 72.07
C THR A 683 -2.88 13.53 72.15
N PRO A 684 -2.18 13.72 73.29
CA PRO A 684 -0.80 13.28 73.46
C PRO A 684 -0.62 11.76 73.29
N PHE A 685 0.47 11.34 72.65
CA PHE A 685 0.78 9.94 72.35
C PHE A 685 2.10 9.48 73.00
N PRO A 686 2.18 9.42 74.35
CA PRO A 686 3.43 9.35 75.11
C PRO A 686 4.22 8.04 74.93
N ALA A 687 3.61 6.96 74.43
CA ALA A 687 4.28 5.69 74.14
C ALA A 687 5.39 5.81 73.08
N PHE A 688 5.47 6.94 72.35
CA PHE A 688 6.47 7.22 71.33
C PHE A 688 7.27 8.50 71.57
N THR A 689 7.18 9.10 72.76
CA THR A 689 8.07 10.19 73.20
C THR A 689 9.54 9.78 73.04
N GLY A 690 10.35 10.67 72.45
CA GLY A 690 11.77 10.44 72.15
C GLY A 690 12.06 9.56 70.91
N LYS A 691 11.06 8.91 70.31
CA LYS A 691 11.21 8.09 69.09
C LYS A 691 10.98 8.94 67.85
N LYS A 692 11.75 8.69 66.79
CA LYS A 692 11.62 9.37 65.49
C LYS A 692 10.51 8.83 64.61
N GLN A 693 10.01 7.64 64.87
CA GLN A 693 8.89 7.09 64.11
C GLN A 693 7.93 6.26 64.96
N PHE A 694 6.69 6.18 64.50
CA PHE A 694 5.71 5.21 64.96
C PHE A 694 4.81 4.75 63.81
N VAL A 695 4.11 3.64 64.03
CA VAL A 695 3.16 3.06 63.08
C VAL A 695 1.78 3.10 63.71
N LYS A 696 0.76 3.57 62.97
CA LYS A 696 -0.64 3.55 63.39
C LYS A 696 -1.52 3.06 62.24
N ASN A 697 -2.45 2.17 62.56
CA ASN A 697 -3.58 1.84 61.71
C ASN A 697 -4.60 2.99 61.77
N VAL A 698 -4.77 3.70 60.65
CA VAL A 698 -5.75 4.79 60.50
C VAL A 698 -7.06 4.19 59.98
N SER A 699 -8.17 4.43 60.66
CA SER A 699 -9.48 3.84 60.34
C SER A 699 -10.25 4.73 59.36
N GLU A 700 -11.10 4.17 58.50
CA GLU A 700 -12.02 4.93 57.64
C GLU A 700 -12.92 5.91 58.42
N LYS A 701 -13.22 5.59 59.69
CA LYS A 701 -14.01 6.41 60.63
C LYS A 701 -13.26 7.64 61.14
N ASP A 702 -11.94 7.71 60.97
CA ASP A 702 -11.14 8.87 61.33
C ASP A 702 -11.16 9.88 60.16
N GLU A 703 -12.26 10.65 60.00
CA GLU A 703 -12.49 11.58 58.85
C GLU A 703 -11.27 12.44 58.50
N LEU A 704 -10.53 12.88 59.52
CA LEU A 704 -9.21 13.49 59.40
C LEU A 704 -8.34 13.04 60.57
N THR A 705 -7.25 12.32 60.28
CA THR A 705 -6.18 12.07 61.24
C THR A 705 -5.10 13.12 61.09
N ASN A 706 -4.95 14.00 62.09
CA ASN A 706 -3.83 14.95 62.20
C ASN A 706 -2.77 14.37 63.14
N VAL A 707 -1.53 14.22 62.66
CA VAL A 707 -0.37 13.86 63.49
C VAL A 707 0.58 15.04 63.57
N THR A 708 0.84 15.52 64.79
CA THR A 708 1.81 16.59 65.06
C THR A 708 3.00 16.04 65.83
N SER A 709 4.21 16.47 65.45
CA SER A 709 5.47 16.22 66.13
C SER A 709 6.06 17.54 66.61
N THR A 710 6.11 17.73 67.93
CA THR A 710 6.77 18.84 68.60
C THR A 710 8.21 18.42 68.86
N ALA A 711 9.17 18.94 68.09
CA ALA A 711 10.54 18.43 68.13
C ALA A 711 11.63 19.49 67.89
N GLY A 712 12.74 19.35 68.62
CA GLY A 712 13.92 20.20 68.55
C GLY A 712 14.54 20.43 69.93
N TYR A 713 15.84 20.75 69.96
CA TYR A 713 16.57 21.09 71.18
C TYR A 713 17.68 22.11 70.89
N PRO A 714 17.79 23.22 71.65
CA PRO A 714 16.94 23.60 72.78
C PRO A 714 15.55 24.12 72.38
N ASN A 715 15.38 24.54 71.12
CA ASN A 715 14.14 25.15 70.63
C ASN A 715 13.29 24.11 69.86
N PRO A 716 12.20 23.58 70.45
CA PRO A 716 11.29 22.71 69.72
C PRO A 716 10.46 23.50 68.70
N THR A 717 10.08 22.83 67.61
CA THR A 717 9.16 23.36 66.60
C THR A 717 8.16 22.29 66.18
N ASP A 718 6.92 22.68 65.95
CA ASP A 718 5.88 21.76 65.49
C ASP A 718 5.98 21.50 63.99
N LYS A 719 5.77 20.23 63.62
CA LYS A 719 5.50 19.77 62.26
C LYS A 719 4.25 18.91 62.30
N TYR A 720 3.31 19.16 61.40
CA TYR A 720 2.05 18.43 61.31
C TYR A 720 1.87 17.81 59.92
N VAL A 721 1.21 16.66 59.86
CA VAL A 721 0.86 15.95 58.61
C VAL A 721 -0.52 15.32 58.77
N TYR A 722 -1.30 15.32 57.70
CA TYR A 722 -2.68 14.83 57.72
C TYR A 722 -2.81 13.51 56.97
N VAL A 723 -3.76 12.68 57.39
CA VAL A 723 -4.27 11.52 56.65
C VAL A 723 -5.79 11.65 56.59
N LYS A 724 -6.38 11.54 55.40
CA LYS A 724 -7.83 11.70 55.17
C LYS A 724 -8.39 10.58 54.29
N TRP A 725 -9.56 10.08 54.67
CA TRP A 725 -10.37 9.19 53.83
C TRP A 725 -11.33 9.99 52.94
N VAL A 726 -11.61 9.45 51.76
CA VAL A 726 -12.57 9.97 50.77
C VAL A 726 -13.33 8.79 50.17
N ASP A 727 -14.61 8.95 49.88
CA ASP A 727 -15.42 7.88 49.29
C ASP A 727 -14.95 7.49 47.88
N HIS A 728 -15.09 6.21 47.52
CA HIS A 728 -14.85 5.71 46.15
C HIS A 728 -15.74 6.40 45.10
N ASN A 729 -16.90 6.93 45.49
CA ASN A 729 -17.77 7.78 44.66
C ASN A 729 -18.04 7.17 43.27
N TYR A 730 -18.35 5.88 43.25
CA TYR A 730 -18.58 5.11 42.02
C TYR A 730 -19.93 5.44 41.40
N SER A 731 -19.93 5.77 40.10
CA SER A 731 -21.14 5.83 39.28
C SER A 731 -20.85 5.34 37.86
N SER A 732 -21.83 4.71 37.22
CA SER A 732 -21.68 4.17 35.86
C SER A 732 -22.99 4.36 35.10
N ASN A 733 -23.01 5.30 34.16
CA ASN A 733 -24.18 5.60 33.35
C ASN A 733 -23.95 5.15 31.90
N THR A 734 -24.84 4.31 31.38
CA THR A 734 -24.85 3.93 29.96
C THR A 734 -25.93 4.72 29.23
N LEU A 735 -25.55 5.41 28.15
CA LEU A 735 -26.41 6.21 27.32
C LEU A 735 -26.42 5.70 25.88
N ALA A 736 -27.57 5.80 25.24
CA ALA A 736 -27.65 5.87 23.78
C ALA A 736 -27.00 7.18 23.32
N VAL A 737 -26.19 7.13 22.26
CA VAL A 737 -25.65 8.34 21.63
C VAL A 737 -26.24 8.53 20.25
N GLU A 738 -26.83 9.69 20.05
CA GLU A 738 -27.19 10.23 18.75
C GLU A 738 -26.40 11.52 18.54
N GLY A 739 -25.98 11.77 17.30
CA GLY A 739 -25.12 12.89 16.96
C GLY A 739 -24.74 12.88 15.48
N SER A 740 -24.31 14.04 14.97
CA SER A 740 -24.06 14.27 13.54
C SER A 740 -23.17 13.21 12.88
N LYS A 741 -22.06 12.84 13.54
CA LYS A 741 -21.15 11.79 13.08
C LYS A 741 -21.79 10.40 12.97
N ILE A 742 -22.71 10.05 13.88
CA ILE A 742 -23.41 8.76 13.87
C ILE A 742 -24.51 8.78 12.78
N ALA A 743 -25.18 9.92 12.58
CA ALA A 743 -26.12 10.10 11.47
C ALA A 743 -25.42 10.06 10.10
N GLU A 744 -24.21 10.62 9.98
CA GLU A 744 -23.35 10.51 8.81
C GLU A 744 -22.95 9.05 8.54
N PHE A 745 -22.45 8.33 9.55
CA PHE A 745 -22.14 6.91 9.46
C PHE A 745 -23.38 6.10 9.01
N LYS A 746 -24.54 6.30 9.64
CA LYS A 746 -25.83 5.70 9.24
C LYS A 746 -26.13 5.98 7.76
N LYS A 747 -26.00 7.23 7.30
CA LYS A 747 -26.23 7.63 5.91
C LYS A 747 -25.28 6.93 4.91
N THR A 748 -24.04 6.61 5.30
CA THR A 748 -23.14 5.80 4.46
C THR A 748 -23.59 4.33 4.38
N LEU A 749 -24.02 3.73 5.49
CA LEU A 749 -24.62 2.40 5.51
C LEU A 749 -25.94 2.36 4.70
N GLU A 750 -26.75 3.42 4.74
CA GLU A 750 -27.99 3.55 3.96
C GLU A 750 -27.72 3.76 2.46
N LYS A 751 -26.55 4.29 2.08
CA LYS A 751 -26.11 4.28 0.67
C LYS A 751 -25.75 2.86 0.24
N LEU A 752 -24.93 2.15 1.03
CA LEU A 752 -24.54 0.76 0.78
C LEU A 752 -25.74 -0.18 0.70
N ALA A 753 -26.67 -0.07 1.65
CA ALA A 753 -27.85 -0.91 1.74
C ALA A 753 -28.77 -0.77 0.51
N ARG A 754 -28.88 0.44 -0.05
CA ARG A 754 -29.65 0.68 -1.30
C ARG A 754 -29.02 -0.01 -2.51
N TYR A 755 -27.71 0.03 -2.68
CA TYR A 755 -27.04 -0.72 -3.76
C TYR A 755 -27.20 -2.24 -3.58
N LEU A 756 -27.13 -2.73 -2.34
CA LEU A 756 -27.21 -4.17 -2.03
C LEU A 756 -28.65 -4.67 -1.76
N GLY A 757 -29.67 -3.92 -2.20
CA GLY A 757 -31.09 -4.32 -2.10
C GLY A 757 -31.57 -4.66 -0.68
N THR A 758 -31.00 -4.03 0.34
CA THR A 758 -31.20 -4.37 1.75
C THR A 758 -31.48 -3.14 2.62
N ARG A 759 -31.57 -3.32 3.93
CA ARG A 759 -31.94 -2.27 4.91
C ARG A 759 -30.90 -2.14 6.01
N VAL A 760 -30.82 -0.94 6.59
CA VAL A 760 -30.05 -0.66 7.81
C VAL A 760 -30.99 -0.64 9.01
N TYR A 761 -30.64 -1.36 10.06
CA TYR A 761 -31.41 -1.49 11.29
C TYR A 761 -30.57 -1.03 12.50
N ASN A 762 -31.17 -0.26 13.40
CA ASN A 762 -30.66 -0.14 14.76
C ASN A 762 -31.04 -1.42 15.55
N ARG A 763 -30.26 -1.79 16.58
CA ARG A 763 -30.65 -2.88 17.51
C ARG A 763 -32.04 -2.65 18.14
N ARG A 764 -32.43 -1.41 18.42
CA ARG A 764 -33.70 -1.05 19.07
C ARG A 764 -34.90 -1.06 18.12
N ASP A 765 -34.68 -0.66 16.87
CA ASP A 765 -35.74 -0.43 15.88
C ASP A 765 -36.02 -1.67 15.02
N ARG A 766 -35.38 -2.81 15.33
CA ARG A 766 -35.43 -4.03 14.51
C ARG A 766 -36.78 -4.76 14.64
N PRO A 767 -37.52 -4.98 13.54
CA PRO A 767 -38.75 -5.78 13.59
C PRO A 767 -38.49 -7.24 13.96
N LYS A 768 -39.34 -7.82 14.83
CA LYS A 768 -39.35 -9.25 15.12
C LYS A 768 -39.85 -10.01 13.89
N GLY A 769 -38.97 -10.75 13.22
CA GLY A 769 -39.28 -11.56 12.04
C GLY A 769 -38.38 -11.29 10.84
N GLU A 770 -37.85 -10.07 10.69
CA GLU A 770 -36.85 -9.73 9.65
C GLU A 770 -35.44 -10.23 10.08
N GLY A 771 -35.34 -11.54 10.31
CA GLY A 771 -34.22 -12.20 11.02
C GLY A 771 -32.90 -12.27 10.26
N ASP A 772 -32.94 -12.33 8.92
CA ASP A 772 -31.85 -12.96 8.16
C ASP A 772 -31.16 -12.13 7.08
N LYS A 773 -31.65 -10.92 6.74
CA LYS A 773 -30.97 -10.04 5.76
C LYS A 773 -31.04 -8.57 6.19
N GLY A 774 -29.89 -7.92 6.30
CA GLY A 774 -29.76 -6.52 6.73
C GLY A 774 -28.36 -6.15 7.21
N ILE A 775 -28.12 -4.84 7.33
CA ILE A 775 -26.98 -4.27 8.06
C ILE A 775 -27.50 -3.79 9.42
N LEU A 776 -26.93 -4.30 10.50
CA LEU A 776 -27.22 -3.92 11.88
C LEU A 776 -26.12 -2.99 12.39
N TYR A 777 -26.51 -1.93 13.10
CA TYR A 777 -25.57 -1.15 13.90
C TYR A 777 -26.18 -0.77 15.26
N ASP A 778 -25.34 -0.62 16.27
CA ASP A 778 -25.71 -0.07 17.58
C ASP A 778 -24.55 0.74 18.14
N VAL A 779 -24.86 1.84 18.83
CA VAL A 779 -23.88 2.71 19.47
C VAL A 779 -24.27 2.91 20.93
N SER A 780 -23.37 2.49 21.81
CA SER A 780 -23.49 2.71 23.25
C SER A 780 -22.30 3.51 23.77
N TYR A 781 -22.58 4.36 24.75
CA TYR A 781 -21.58 5.13 25.49
C TYR A 781 -21.78 4.85 26.98
N GLN A 782 -20.74 4.32 27.62
CA GLN A 782 -20.73 4.08 29.05
C GLN A 782 -19.73 5.05 29.69
N ASN A 783 -20.18 5.81 30.68
CA ASN A 783 -19.31 6.69 31.44
C ASN A 783 -19.23 6.23 32.89
N THR A 784 -18.07 5.74 33.29
CA THR A 784 -17.78 5.24 34.63
C THR A 784 -16.90 6.25 35.37
N ILE A 785 -17.34 6.73 36.52
CA ILE A 785 -16.67 7.71 37.35
C ILE A 785 -16.35 7.07 38.70
N GLN A 786 -15.12 7.25 39.19
CA GLN A 786 -14.68 6.76 40.50
C GLN A 786 -13.45 7.51 41.00
N ASN A 787 -13.28 7.61 42.33
CA ASN A 787 -12.05 8.10 42.95
C ASN A 787 -11.02 6.96 43.09
N LYS A 788 -9.74 7.23 42.79
CA LYS A 788 -8.63 6.28 42.92
C LYS A 788 -7.41 6.92 43.59
N GLU A 789 -6.68 6.11 44.37
CA GLU A 789 -5.43 6.53 45.01
C GLU A 789 -4.31 6.68 43.97
N GLY A 790 -3.45 7.70 44.14
CA GLY A 790 -2.27 7.89 43.32
C GLY A 790 -1.20 6.85 43.62
N GLU A 791 -0.90 5.99 42.63
CA GLU A 791 -0.03 4.80 42.72
C GLU A 791 1.21 5.01 43.60
N SER A 792 2.01 6.07 43.37
CA SER A 792 3.26 6.37 44.08
C SER A 792 3.25 7.71 44.85
N ASN A 793 2.10 8.37 45.02
CA ASN A 793 2.03 9.72 45.60
C ASN A 793 0.87 9.92 46.59
N ARG A 794 0.95 10.97 47.42
CA ARG A 794 -0.01 11.24 48.51
C ARG A 794 -1.46 11.50 48.06
N LEU A 795 -1.66 11.85 46.80
CA LEU A 795 -2.93 12.37 46.27
C LEU A 795 -3.88 11.23 45.89
N TYR A 796 -5.12 11.62 45.58
CA TYR A 796 -6.08 10.82 44.84
C TYR A 796 -6.54 11.60 43.61
N TYR A 797 -7.10 10.89 42.63
CA TYR A 797 -7.69 11.45 41.43
C TYR A 797 -9.09 10.90 41.21
N LYS A 798 -9.95 11.72 40.62
CA LYS A 798 -11.20 11.27 40.03
C LYS A 798 -10.87 10.71 38.64
N GLU A 799 -11.00 9.40 38.48
CA GLU A 799 -10.94 8.77 37.17
C GLU A 799 -12.33 8.81 36.53
N THR A 800 -12.38 9.25 35.28
CA THR A 800 -13.57 9.18 34.43
C THR A 800 -13.19 8.36 33.20
N GLU A 801 -13.82 7.21 33.04
CA GLU A 801 -13.63 6.27 31.95
C GLU A 801 -14.85 6.31 31.03
N SER A 802 -14.66 6.93 29.87
CA SER A 802 -15.72 7.15 28.88
C SER A 802 -15.51 6.20 27.71
N VAL A 803 -16.27 5.10 27.68
CA VAL A 803 -16.17 4.01 26.71
C VAL A 803 -17.25 4.17 25.63
N THR A 804 -16.84 4.39 24.39
CA THR A 804 -17.73 4.34 23.22
C THR A 804 -17.58 2.98 22.53
N LYS A 805 -18.69 2.27 22.32
CA LYS A 805 -18.74 1.01 21.56
C LYS A 805 -19.66 1.18 20.35
N LEU A 806 -19.16 0.80 19.18
CA LEU A 806 -19.92 0.63 17.95
C LEU A 806 -19.93 -0.87 17.63
N GLU A 807 -21.12 -1.45 17.65
CA GLU A 807 -21.35 -2.82 17.18
C GLU A 807 -21.91 -2.73 15.75
N VAL A 808 -21.33 -3.49 14.83
CA VAL A 808 -21.80 -3.59 13.45
C VAL A 808 -21.90 -5.06 13.06
N GLY A 809 -23.01 -5.43 12.43
CA GLY A 809 -23.20 -6.72 11.80
C GLY A 809 -23.76 -6.55 10.40
N ALA A 810 -23.40 -7.43 9.48
CA ALA A 810 -24.03 -7.47 8.16
C ALA A 810 -24.31 -8.92 7.79
N LYS A 811 -25.55 -9.19 7.39
CA LYS A 811 -25.95 -10.45 6.75
C LYS A 811 -26.64 -10.09 5.45
N ILE A 812 -25.95 -10.29 4.34
CA ILE A 812 -26.33 -9.84 3.00
C ILE A 812 -26.43 -11.07 2.10
N GLY A 813 -27.46 -11.11 1.27
CA GLY A 813 -27.71 -12.22 0.34
C GLY A 813 -28.67 -11.75 -0.73
N TYR A 814 -28.13 -11.08 -1.74
CA TYR A 814 -28.86 -10.45 -2.84
C TYR A 814 -28.42 -11.07 -4.17
N GLU A 815 -29.36 -11.28 -5.08
CA GLU A 815 -29.13 -11.67 -6.47
C GLU A 815 -30.16 -10.94 -7.33
N ALA A 816 -29.73 -10.34 -8.45
CA ALA A 816 -30.59 -9.56 -9.33
C ALA A 816 -30.12 -9.65 -10.79
N PRO A 817 -31.04 -9.51 -11.76
CA PRO A 817 -30.65 -9.42 -13.17
C PRO A 817 -29.76 -8.20 -13.42
N VAL A 818 -28.77 -8.34 -14.28
CA VAL A 818 -28.04 -7.22 -14.86
C VAL A 818 -28.98 -6.54 -15.88
N PRO A 819 -29.26 -5.22 -15.77
CA PRO A 819 -30.20 -4.54 -16.66
C PRO A 819 -29.87 -4.73 -18.15
N GLY A 820 -30.90 -4.98 -18.96
CA GLY A 820 -30.76 -5.27 -20.40
C GLY A 820 -30.13 -6.62 -20.74
N CYS A 821 -29.65 -7.39 -19.76
CA CYS A 821 -28.94 -8.66 -19.97
C CYS A 821 -29.72 -9.88 -19.47
N ALA A 822 -31.01 -9.74 -19.11
CA ALA A 822 -31.86 -10.82 -18.65
C ALA A 822 -33.33 -10.64 -19.08
N ILE A 823 -33.96 -11.75 -19.43
CA ILE A 823 -35.38 -11.85 -19.79
C ILE A 823 -36.20 -12.13 -18.51
N PRO A 824 -37.38 -11.52 -18.33
CA PRO A 824 -38.27 -11.86 -17.22
C PRO A 824 -38.61 -13.36 -17.20
N SER A 825 -38.48 -14.01 -16.03
CA SER A 825 -38.79 -15.44 -15.89
C SER A 825 -40.27 -15.71 -16.21
N ILE A 826 -40.52 -16.48 -17.27
CA ILE A 826 -41.84 -16.98 -17.62
C ILE A 826 -42.10 -18.21 -16.75
N ASP A 827 -42.99 -18.09 -15.76
CA ASP A 827 -43.48 -19.21 -14.95
C ASP A 827 -45.01 -19.31 -15.12
N ARG A 828 -45.47 -20.45 -15.64
CA ARG A 828 -46.88 -20.70 -16.02
C ARG A 828 -47.25 -22.17 -15.80
N MET A 829 -48.54 -22.42 -15.56
CA MET A 829 -49.14 -23.72 -15.85
C MET A 829 -49.74 -23.69 -17.25
N LEU A 830 -49.46 -24.72 -18.04
CA LEU A 830 -50.08 -24.99 -19.34
C LEU A 830 -50.43 -26.48 -19.36
N PHE A 831 -51.65 -26.82 -19.78
CA PHE A 831 -52.13 -28.21 -19.91
C PHE A 831 -51.87 -29.10 -18.68
N GLY A 832 -52.06 -28.55 -17.47
CA GLY A 832 -51.85 -29.26 -16.19
C GLY A 832 -50.40 -29.42 -15.73
N HIS A 833 -49.42 -29.08 -16.58
CA HIS A 833 -48.00 -29.17 -16.26
C HIS A 833 -47.39 -27.79 -15.99
N LYS A 834 -46.26 -27.77 -15.27
CA LYS A 834 -45.54 -26.53 -14.94
C LYS A 834 -44.46 -26.24 -15.98
N PHE A 835 -44.60 -25.10 -16.67
CA PHE A 835 -43.64 -24.56 -17.62
C PHE A 835 -42.86 -23.42 -16.97
N LYS A 836 -41.52 -23.47 -17.03
CA LYS A 836 -40.65 -22.36 -16.63
C LYS A 836 -39.55 -22.11 -17.66
N VAL A 837 -39.38 -20.84 -18.05
CA VAL A 837 -38.23 -20.36 -18.83
C VAL A 837 -37.61 -19.13 -18.14
N GLU A 838 -36.31 -19.18 -17.83
CA GLU A 838 -35.52 -18.07 -17.26
C GLU A 838 -34.19 -18.00 -18.02
N PHE A 839 -33.85 -16.85 -18.62
CA PHE A 839 -32.58 -16.65 -19.33
C PHE A 839 -32.01 -15.27 -19.02
N GLY A 840 -30.76 -15.22 -18.56
CA GLY A 840 -30.09 -13.94 -18.35
C GLY A 840 -28.85 -13.97 -17.48
N LEU A 841 -28.11 -12.86 -17.52
CA LEU A 841 -27.01 -12.57 -16.62
C LEU A 841 -27.52 -11.96 -15.31
N TYR A 842 -27.27 -12.62 -14.19
CA TYR A 842 -27.53 -12.10 -12.85
C TYR A 842 -26.21 -11.70 -12.18
N TRP A 843 -26.24 -10.75 -11.26
CA TRP A 843 -25.16 -10.49 -10.30
C TRP A 843 -25.63 -10.82 -8.90
N PHE A 844 -24.71 -11.22 -8.02
CA PHE A 844 -25.03 -11.55 -6.63
C PHE A 844 -23.96 -11.10 -5.64
N VAL A 845 -24.40 -10.86 -4.40
CA VAL A 845 -23.56 -10.52 -3.25
C VAL A 845 -24.03 -11.30 -2.03
N GLY A 846 -23.12 -12.05 -1.42
CA GLY A 846 -23.30 -12.71 -0.12
C GLY A 846 -22.25 -12.26 0.88
N ALA A 847 -22.65 -11.78 2.05
CA ALA A 847 -21.73 -11.38 3.13
C ALA A 847 -22.31 -11.76 4.49
N GLN A 848 -21.47 -12.26 5.40
CA GLN A 848 -21.85 -12.47 6.80
C GLN A 848 -20.68 -12.11 7.71
N THR A 849 -20.83 -11.04 8.50
CA THR A 849 -19.80 -10.51 9.39
C THR A 849 -20.42 -9.85 10.61
N SER A 850 -19.66 -9.80 11.71
CA SER A 850 -19.95 -8.96 12.87
C SER A 850 -18.67 -8.52 13.57
N ALA A 851 -18.67 -7.32 14.13
CA ALA A 851 -17.58 -6.81 14.95
C ALA A 851 -18.09 -5.80 16.00
N THR A 852 -17.39 -5.76 17.13
CA THR A 852 -17.48 -4.69 18.13
C THR A 852 -16.18 -3.92 18.10
N ILE A 853 -16.22 -2.65 17.69
CA ILE A 853 -15.08 -1.73 17.70
C ILE A 853 -15.39 -0.56 18.64
N GLY A 854 -14.36 0.06 19.21
CA GLY A 854 -14.59 1.06 20.23
C GLY A 854 -13.35 1.83 20.65
N MET A 855 -13.57 2.76 21.56
CA MET A 855 -12.58 3.71 22.06
C MET A 855 -12.90 4.08 23.49
N THR A 856 -11.90 4.06 24.36
CA THR A 856 -12.00 4.50 25.75
C THR A 856 -11.16 5.76 25.93
N ASN A 857 -11.75 6.80 26.51
CA ASN A 857 -11.01 7.93 27.07
C ASN A 857 -10.98 7.78 28.59
N THR A 858 -9.80 7.64 29.16
CA THR A 858 -9.59 7.64 30.62
C THR A 858 -8.99 8.98 31.02
N THR A 859 -9.76 9.83 31.70
CA THR A 859 -9.25 11.09 32.27
C THR A 859 -9.01 10.97 33.77
N ARG A 860 -7.84 11.40 34.25
CA ARG A 860 -7.47 11.41 35.67
C ARG A 860 -7.37 12.85 36.17
N ASP A 861 -8.36 13.24 36.97
CA ASP A 861 -8.50 14.60 37.49
C ASP A 861 -8.07 14.64 38.97
N TRP A 862 -6.82 15.06 39.23
CA TRP A 862 -6.24 15.11 40.57
C TRP A 862 -6.84 16.28 41.39
N VAL A 863 -7.61 15.97 42.43
CA VAL A 863 -8.46 16.97 43.12
C VAL A 863 -7.64 18.07 43.80
N ASP A 864 -6.59 17.68 44.52
CA ASP A 864 -5.64 18.57 45.21
C ASP A 864 -4.64 19.25 44.25
N ASN A 865 -4.58 18.85 42.98
CA ASN A 865 -3.67 19.45 41.98
C ASN A 865 -4.22 19.34 40.54
N PRO A 866 -5.23 20.14 40.16
CA PRO A 866 -5.88 20.04 38.84
C PRO A 866 -4.94 20.24 37.64
N GLN A 867 -3.76 20.83 37.86
CA GLN A 867 -2.72 21.00 36.83
C GLN A 867 -2.07 19.67 36.39
N MET A 868 -2.23 18.58 37.17
CA MET A 868 -1.75 17.24 36.81
C MET A 868 -2.74 16.42 35.97
N ARG A 869 -3.80 17.05 35.42
CA ARG A 869 -4.81 16.37 34.61
C ARG A 869 -4.19 15.61 33.43
N THR A 870 -4.50 14.32 33.31
CA THR A 870 -4.14 13.51 32.13
C THR A 870 -5.37 12.94 31.45
N SER A 871 -5.35 12.82 30.12
CA SER A 871 -6.36 12.14 29.31
C SER A 871 -5.65 11.14 28.39
N THR A 872 -6.04 9.87 28.46
CA THR A 872 -5.46 8.79 27.66
C THR A 872 -6.54 8.18 26.79
N TRP A 873 -6.33 8.17 25.48
CA TRP A 873 -7.25 7.58 24.51
C TRP A 873 -6.71 6.22 24.06
N THR A 874 -7.45 5.15 24.35
CA THR A 874 -7.17 3.81 23.84
C THR A 874 -8.24 3.42 22.82
N TYR A 875 -7.81 2.75 21.74
CA TYR A 875 -8.70 2.23 20.70
C TYR A 875 -8.69 0.71 20.79
N GLY A 876 -9.86 0.09 20.60
CA GLY A 876 -9.94 -1.35 20.41
C GLY A 876 -9.13 -1.79 19.20
N HIS A 877 -8.54 -2.97 19.28
CA HIS A 877 -7.89 -3.64 18.15
C HIS A 877 -8.78 -4.80 17.67
N PRO A 878 -9.18 -4.84 16.38
CA PRO A 878 -8.90 -3.86 15.33
C PRO A 878 -9.70 -2.54 15.50
N SER A 879 -9.12 -1.43 15.03
CA SER A 879 -9.79 -0.11 14.97
C SER A 879 -10.47 0.15 13.62
N THR A 880 -10.56 -0.89 12.80
CA THR A 880 -11.17 -0.94 11.46
C THR A 880 -12.15 -2.11 11.41
N PHE A 881 -13.30 -1.89 10.81
CA PHE A 881 -14.27 -2.95 10.48
C PHE A 881 -14.46 -3.00 8.96
N ALA A 882 -14.51 -4.21 8.40
CA ALA A 882 -14.81 -4.42 6.99
C ALA A 882 -16.02 -5.35 6.81
N ILE A 883 -16.87 -5.04 5.84
CA ILE A 883 -17.88 -5.96 5.34
C ILE A 883 -17.25 -6.74 4.20
N GLU A 884 -16.67 -7.90 4.54
CA GLU A 884 -16.13 -8.84 3.57
C GLU A 884 -17.25 -9.77 3.08
N GLY A 885 -17.26 -10.03 1.78
CA GLY A 885 -18.28 -10.83 1.14
C GLY A 885 -17.82 -11.43 -0.18
N THR A 886 -18.60 -12.38 -0.68
CA THR A 886 -18.48 -12.95 -2.01
C THR A 886 -19.34 -12.15 -2.97
N VAL A 887 -18.74 -11.62 -4.03
CA VAL A 887 -19.42 -10.93 -5.15
C VAL A 887 -19.25 -11.80 -6.40
N GLY A 888 -20.24 -11.84 -7.28
CA GLY A 888 -20.16 -12.68 -8.46
C GLY A 888 -21.20 -12.41 -9.54
N LEU A 889 -21.01 -13.08 -10.67
CA LEU A 889 -21.96 -13.16 -11.78
C LEU A 889 -22.52 -14.58 -11.88
N ASN A 890 -23.79 -14.68 -12.23
CA ASN A 890 -24.53 -15.93 -12.38
C ASN A 890 -25.38 -15.84 -13.66
N PRO A 891 -24.81 -16.03 -14.85
CA PRO A 891 -25.62 -16.28 -16.04
C PRO A 891 -26.39 -17.58 -15.84
N LYS A 892 -27.70 -17.53 -16.06
CA LYS A 892 -28.64 -18.65 -15.93
C LYS A 892 -29.36 -18.87 -17.24
N PHE A 893 -29.58 -20.13 -17.56
CA PHE A 893 -30.56 -20.59 -18.53
C PHE A 893 -31.28 -21.78 -17.91
N VAL A 894 -32.59 -21.62 -17.66
CA VAL A 894 -33.45 -22.64 -17.06
C VAL A 894 -34.64 -22.85 -17.99
N ILE A 895 -34.82 -24.07 -18.47
CA ILE A 895 -36.03 -24.53 -19.14
C ILE A 895 -36.57 -25.72 -18.34
N LYS A 896 -37.84 -25.70 -17.94
CA LYS A 896 -38.54 -26.86 -17.37
C LYS A 896 -39.90 -26.98 -18.07
N VAL A 897 -40.12 -28.11 -18.75
CA VAL A 897 -41.32 -28.47 -19.51
C VAL A 897 -41.64 -29.97 -19.24
N PRO A 898 -42.77 -30.54 -19.69
CA PRO A 898 -43.04 -31.97 -19.51
C PRO A 898 -41.91 -32.83 -20.08
N GLY A 899 -41.38 -33.75 -19.26
CA GLY A 899 -40.31 -34.67 -19.66
C GLY A 899 -38.90 -34.08 -19.80
N ILE A 900 -38.72 -32.76 -19.88
CA ILE A 900 -37.41 -32.12 -20.13
C ILE A 900 -37.18 -30.96 -19.15
N SER A 901 -36.04 -30.99 -18.44
CA SER A 901 -35.53 -29.82 -17.72
C SER A 901 -34.04 -29.60 -17.92
N GLY A 902 -33.68 -28.45 -18.52
CA GLY A 902 -32.31 -27.95 -18.62
C GLY A 902 -32.04 -26.83 -17.61
N GLU A 903 -30.87 -26.87 -16.98
CA GLU A 903 -30.38 -25.81 -16.11
C GLU A 903 -28.86 -25.62 -16.33
N ALA A 904 -28.53 -24.59 -17.11
CA ALA A 904 -27.16 -24.15 -17.32
C ALA A 904 -26.86 -22.91 -16.49
N SER A 905 -25.73 -22.91 -15.78
CA SER A 905 -25.26 -21.74 -15.05
C SER A 905 -23.74 -21.62 -15.08
N ALA A 906 -23.20 -20.41 -15.24
CA ALA A 906 -21.76 -20.16 -15.14
C ALA A 906 -21.42 -19.27 -13.95
N LYS A 907 -21.83 -19.75 -12.77
CA LYS A 907 -21.72 -19.00 -11.53
C LYS A 907 -20.25 -18.76 -11.14
N SER A 908 -19.82 -17.53 -11.35
CA SER A 908 -18.48 -17.03 -11.05
C SER A 908 -18.51 -16.18 -9.77
N SER A 909 -17.45 -16.22 -8.96
CA SER A 909 -17.40 -15.40 -7.75
C SER A 909 -15.98 -15.17 -7.23
N ALA A 910 -15.76 -14.05 -6.54
CA ALA A 910 -14.55 -13.80 -5.77
C ALA A 910 -14.88 -13.10 -4.44
N LYS A 911 -13.91 -13.10 -3.51
CA LYS A 911 -14.02 -12.40 -2.23
C LYS A 911 -13.61 -10.93 -2.39
N ALA A 912 -14.35 -10.02 -1.79
CA ALA A 912 -14.04 -8.59 -1.79
C ALA A 912 -14.50 -7.88 -0.51
N LYS A 913 -13.91 -6.72 -0.23
CA LYS A 913 -14.38 -5.77 0.78
C LYS A 913 -15.46 -4.88 0.18
N LEU A 914 -16.72 -5.14 0.54
CA LEU A 914 -17.87 -4.33 0.11
C LEU A 914 -17.84 -2.92 0.72
N TYR A 915 -17.25 -2.80 1.91
CA TYR A 915 -17.19 -1.59 2.72
C TYR A 915 -16.09 -1.72 3.76
N GLU A 916 -15.36 -0.64 4.05
CA GLU A 916 -14.46 -0.55 5.20
C GLU A 916 -14.73 0.74 5.98
N PHE A 917 -14.70 0.67 7.31
CA PHE A 917 -14.82 1.82 8.21
C PHE A 917 -13.66 1.86 9.19
N ASN A 918 -12.92 2.97 9.17
CA ASN A 918 -11.82 3.24 10.07
C ASN A 918 -12.30 4.14 11.21
N PHE A 919 -12.53 3.55 12.40
CA PHE A 919 -13.07 4.23 13.57
C PHE A 919 -12.15 5.34 14.08
N LYS A 920 -10.82 5.13 14.00
CA LYS A 920 -9.81 6.11 14.44
C LYS A 920 -9.76 7.35 13.55
N LYS A 921 -9.95 7.20 12.23
CA LYS A 921 -10.00 8.30 11.26
C LYS A 921 -11.41 8.87 11.05
N TRP A 922 -12.45 8.19 11.55
CA TRP A 922 -13.86 8.42 11.21
C TRP A 922 -14.10 8.49 9.69
N LYS A 923 -13.52 7.55 8.93
CA LYS A 923 -13.64 7.50 7.46
C LYS A 923 -14.19 6.15 7.01
N SER A 924 -15.17 6.19 6.11
CA SER A 924 -15.62 5.05 5.31
C SER A 924 -14.95 5.02 3.92
N SER A 925 -14.78 3.82 3.36
CA SER A 925 -14.39 3.56 1.96
C SER A 925 -15.18 2.38 1.39
N PHE A 926 -15.17 2.24 0.07
CA PHE A 926 -15.87 1.21 -0.68
C PHE A 926 -14.88 0.48 -1.62
N PRO A 927 -13.99 -0.39 -1.09
CA PRO A 927 -12.91 -1.00 -1.87
C PRO A 927 -13.40 -1.73 -3.14
N LEU A 928 -14.58 -2.35 -3.09
CA LEU A 928 -15.27 -2.93 -4.25
C LEU A 928 -15.38 -1.99 -5.48
N VAL A 929 -15.58 -0.69 -5.23
CA VAL A 929 -15.73 0.37 -6.24
C VAL A 929 -14.38 1.03 -6.55
N GLU A 930 -13.49 1.11 -5.56
CA GLU A 930 -12.17 1.74 -5.67
C GLU A 930 -11.14 0.84 -6.38
N ASP A 931 -11.16 -0.48 -6.15
CA ASP A 931 -10.15 -1.44 -6.62
C ASP A 931 -10.65 -2.42 -7.71
N GLY A 932 -11.95 -2.71 -7.76
CA GLY A 932 -12.55 -3.71 -8.67
C GLY A 932 -12.36 -5.17 -8.22
N ILE A 933 -12.79 -6.14 -9.06
CA ILE A 933 -12.69 -7.59 -8.78
C ILE A 933 -12.23 -8.40 -9.99
N PRO A 934 -11.18 -9.24 -9.89
CA PRO A 934 -10.97 -10.37 -10.80
C PRO A 934 -11.94 -11.52 -10.45
N LEU A 935 -12.69 -11.98 -11.44
CA LEU A 935 -13.62 -13.11 -11.35
C LEU A 935 -13.11 -14.31 -12.15
N GLU A 936 -13.18 -15.49 -11.54
CA GLU A 936 -12.90 -16.78 -12.18
C GLU A 936 -14.23 -17.48 -12.52
N ILE A 937 -14.47 -17.78 -13.79
CA ILE A 937 -15.71 -18.35 -14.32
C ILE A 937 -15.50 -19.83 -14.61
N SER A 938 -16.35 -20.69 -14.04
CA SER A 938 -16.42 -22.13 -14.35
C SER A 938 -17.87 -22.48 -14.73
N PRO A 939 -18.19 -22.63 -16.03
CA PRO A 939 -19.53 -22.98 -16.48
C PRO A 939 -19.93 -24.42 -16.12
N ILE A 940 -21.17 -24.62 -15.68
CA ILE A 940 -21.76 -25.94 -15.42
C ILE A 940 -23.12 -26.04 -16.11
N THR A 941 -23.25 -26.99 -17.03
CA THR A 941 -24.48 -27.28 -17.77
C THR A 941 -25.09 -28.59 -17.30
N LYS A 942 -26.35 -28.58 -16.87
CA LYS A 942 -27.11 -29.77 -16.49
C LYS A 942 -28.37 -29.91 -17.34
N PHE A 943 -28.70 -31.14 -17.72
CA PHE A 943 -29.91 -31.46 -18.47
C PHE A 943 -30.49 -32.79 -17.97
N ASP A 944 -31.80 -32.81 -17.72
CA ASP A 944 -32.59 -33.99 -17.42
C ASP A 944 -33.59 -34.20 -18.56
N ILE A 945 -33.53 -35.35 -19.23
CA ILE A 945 -34.40 -35.71 -20.35
C ILE A 945 -35.01 -37.08 -20.07
N PHE A 946 -36.34 -37.11 -19.87
CA PHE A 946 -37.15 -38.31 -19.56
C PHE A 946 -36.59 -39.23 -18.45
N GLY A 947 -35.89 -38.65 -17.48
CA GLY A 947 -35.27 -39.37 -16.34
C GLY A 947 -33.79 -39.67 -16.49
N LEU A 948 -33.16 -39.33 -17.62
CA LEU A 948 -31.70 -39.40 -17.81
C LEU A 948 -31.05 -38.04 -17.51
N SER A 949 -30.20 -38.01 -16.49
CA SER A 949 -29.45 -36.82 -16.06
C SER A 949 -28.07 -36.75 -16.70
N TRP A 950 -27.71 -35.59 -17.25
CA TRP A 950 -26.38 -35.26 -17.77
C TRP A 950 -25.85 -33.97 -17.14
N SER A 951 -24.53 -33.91 -16.90
CA SER A 951 -23.85 -32.74 -16.31
C SER A 951 -22.45 -32.61 -16.91
N HIS A 952 -22.06 -31.38 -17.27
CA HIS A 952 -20.73 -31.08 -17.80
C HIS A 952 -20.18 -29.77 -17.22
N GLU A 953 -18.92 -29.79 -16.82
CA GLU A 953 -18.16 -28.63 -16.35
C GLU A 953 -17.21 -28.17 -17.46
N TRP A 954 -17.25 -26.89 -17.79
CA TRP A 954 -16.49 -26.31 -18.90
C TRP A 954 -15.20 -25.65 -18.42
N GLY A 955 -14.30 -25.35 -19.35
CA GLY A 955 -13.02 -24.69 -19.07
C GLY A 955 -13.14 -23.37 -18.30
N LYS A 956 -12.07 -23.03 -17.57
CA LYS A 956 -12.00 -21.83 -16.73
C LYS A 956 -11.67 -20.58 -17.54
N TYR A 957 -12.29 -19.46 -17.18
CA TYR A 957 -12.02 -18.13 -17.77
C TYR A 957 -11.84 -17.07 -16.67
N GLU A 958 -10.85 -16.18 -16.82
CA GLU A 958 -10.64 -15.04 -15.91
C GLU A 958 -11.14 -13.74 -16.53
N HIS A 959 -11.83 -12.89 -15.75
CA HIS A 959 -12.31 -11.59 -16.21
C HIS A 959 -12.40 -10.57 -15.06
N THR A 960 -11.91 -9.34 -15.26
CA THR A 960 -11.94 -8.29 -14.23
C THR A 960 -13.14 -7.36 -14.39
N ILE A 961 -14.02 -7.32 -13.40
CA ILE A 961 -15.15 -6.39 -13.33
C ILE A 961 -14.77 -5.16 -12.52
N LYS A 962 -15.02 -3.98 -13.10
CA LYS A 962 -15.05 -2.69 -12.40
C LYS A 962 -16.50 -2.28 -12.17
N PHE A 963 -16.80 -1.74 -11.00
CA PHE A 963 -18.12 -1.22 -10.65
C PHE A 963 -18.06 0.31 -10.66
N ASN A 964 -18.88 0.95 -11.49
CA ASN A 964 -19.03 2.42 -11.58
C ASN A 964 -20.29 2.88 -10.85
#